data_AF-F9FPA1-F1
#
_entry.id   AF-F9FPA1-F1
#
_cell.length_a   1.000
_cell.length_b   1.000
_cell.length_c   1.000
_cell.angle_alpha   90.00
_cell.angle_beta   90.00
_cell.angle_gamma   90.00
#
_symmetry.space_group_name_H-M   'P 1'
#
loop_
_entity.id
_entity.type
_entity.pdbx_description
1 polymer ?
#
loop_
_entity_poly.entity_id
_entity_poly.type
_entity_poly.pdbx_seq_one_letter_code
_entity_poly.pdbx_strand_id
1 'polypeptide(L)'
;MASSSDAALTLTSTAICVALIVARCFYRLIFRCHIHTTCHRRWRIDDFYMTIAVLPLIGRAVCILLSFTLNPDHTYDPATEAEAQTWGQSVESIDGDRELSHKLLIPARIFYAMFLWCLKLGLLAFYSRFIDVFRWGKLVTDALWWFIIATFIAVFITILAECRPLSLLWALNYDDTKVACNRAVGNLILMAVCNIIINIALIILPFPMLRHLRLDIKEKVQLGFLFSVGAVLVAITILRIPLILNESVSQRSRSMWASIEILCACIVSNTPFFYALVKDMKRQHDDRPERSPSNATNPGDLDFYDLQSLPSSADQTLPVQPRSPLRSICSGLFLARRDRHKDLQSPSSNNVKVISSTPTMLEQRVASWLDSLPNEYLPSEALSKTSKRKAALPSPPTSDSMEGTTPKRRRLIDPDRTPRAANLPPPSSTGSSASRSESGEGSRSSSPKKQMLRLRLEERGLECRQLNVDTAPPVISSLLDAMEEIVSRIEILPADKKSAILESPLVRGQNTRLWRFAFKEEGEDTLPGRVPLPEEISQICDFARHCHDTNHEEAAWNMEVHHRLLQAILREPNAPIATPLNFTTCTTARPHRRFVPYSSTAKMVDFCLYLKPTDSHALQALGRRTPTLTVNHTDFAPLQLSPIVLSIETKRPGKELDAAQLQMGVWHAAQWAFLRSVIGLTAQPLTAEEEILRKQKANDVLGQLGFIPGIIVQGHRWLFVFSTLEGDKTVLWTERQFGTTQSILDTYAVVAGIRELARWARDVYVPWFRANVLDGFQSTEVG
;
A
#
# COMPACT_ATOMS: atom_id res chain seq x y z
N MET A 1 15.71 -52.57 3.10
CA MET A 1 15.13 -51.39 3.79
C MET A 1 15.54 -50.04 3.15
N ALA A 2 15.75 -49.95 1.83
CA ALA A 2 16.10 -48.70 1.14
C ALA A 2 14.89 -47.96 0.50
N SER A 3 13.66 -48.44 0.74
CA SER A 3 12.43 -48.00 0.05
C SER A 3 11.68 -46.85 0.77
N SER A 4 12.06 -46.46 1.99
CA SER A 4 11.27 -45.50 2.79
C SER A 4 11.49 -44.04 2.42
N SER A 5 12.72 -43.62 2.07
CA SER A 5 13.05 -42.18 2.00
C SER A 5 12.45 -41.45 0.79
N ASP A 6 12.51 -42.03 -0.41
CA ASP A 6 11.96 -41.41 -1.64
C ASP A 6 10.43 -41.46 -1.70
N ALA A 7 9.86 -42.57 -1.23
CA ALA A 7 8.42 -42.71 -1.04
C ALA A 7 7.92 -41.69 -0.01
N ALA A 8 8.62 -41.53 1.12
CA ALA A 8 8.31 -40.51 2.12
C ALA A 8 8.43 -39.10 1.54
N LEU A 9 9.43 -38.78 0.72
CA LEU A 9 9.54 -37.47 0.08
C LEU A 9 8.36 -37.20 -0.86
N THR A 10 7.93 -38.20 -1.64
CA THR A 10 6.79 -38.08 -2.55
C THR A 10 5.48 -37.89 -1.78
N LEU A 11 5.26 -38.67 -0.73
CA LEU A 11 4.09 -38.53 0.17
C LEU A 11 4.06 -37.18 0.88
N THR A 12 5.18 -36.77 1.48
CA THR A 12 5.27 -35.50 2.22
C THR A 12 5.08 -34.30 1.31
N SER A 13 5.76 -34.25 0.16
CA SER A 13 5.59 -33.16 -0.82
C SER A 13 4.15 -33.08 -1.35
N THR A 14 3.54 -34.22 -1.66
CA THR A 14 2.13 -34.31 -2.09
C THR A 14 1.19 -33.82 -0.99
N ALA A 15 1.36 -34.31 0.24
CA ALA A 15 0.52 -33.93 1.38
C ALA A 15 0.60 -32.43 1.66
N ILE A 16 1.80 -31.83 1.65
CA ILE A 16 2.00 -30.39 1.82
C ILE A 16 1.28 -29.62 0.71
N CYS A 17 1.44 -30.03 -0.56
CA CYS A 17 0.81 -29.37 -1.69
C CYS A 17 -0.73 -29.44 -1.62
N VAL A 18 -1.29 -30.61 -1.30
CA VAL A 18 -2.72 -30.79 -1.10
C VAL A 18 -3.21 -29.93 0.06
N ALA A 19 -2.51 -29.90 1.19
CA ALA A 19 -2.87 -29.08 2.33
C ALA A 19 -2.90 -27.59 1.99
N LEU A 20 -1.93 -27.08 1.22
CA LEU A 20 -1.91 -25.69 0.76
C LEU A 20 -3.11 -25.36 -0.13
N ILE A 21 -3.43 -26.23 -1.10
CA ILE A 21 -4.56 -26.02 -2.02
C ILE A 21 -5.90 -26.13 -1.27
N VAL A 22 -6.05 -27.12 -0.40
CA VAL A 22 -7.25 -27.32 0.41
C VAL A 22 -7.45 -26.16 1.38
N ALA A 23 -6.41 -25.71 2.07
CA ALA A 23 -6.49 -24.54 2.97
C ALA A 23 -6.95 -23.28 2.22
N ARG A 24 -6.43 -23.08 1.00
CA ARG A 24 -6.87 -22.01 0.10
C ARG A 24 -8.35 -22.13 -0.27
N CYS A 25 -8.80 -23.31 -0.70
CA CYS A 25 -10.19 -23.55 -1.08
C CYS A 25 -11.15 -23.46 0.11
N PHE A 26 -10.77 -24.01 1.26
CA PHE A 26 -11.52 -24.00 2.51
C PHE A 26 -11.69 -22.59 3.06
N TYR A 27 -10.63 -21.78 3.06
CA TYR A 27 -10.71 -20.37 3.42
C TYR A 27 -11.75 -19.65 2.55
N ARG A 28 -11.72 -19.84 1.23
CA ARG A 28 -12.70 -19.21 0.33
C ARG A 28 -14.12 -19.75 0.51
N LEU A 29 -14.28 -21.00 0.93
CA LEU A 29 -15.58 -21.62 1.21
C LEU A 29 -16.20 -21.07 2.50
N ILE A 30 -15.44 -21.01 3.60
CA ILE A 30 -15.91 -20.45 4.89
C ILE A 30 -16.41 -19.02 4.70
N PHE A 31 -15.67 -18.19 3.97
CA PHE A 31 -16.03 -16.80 3.79
C PHE A 31 -17.17 -16.57 2.78
N ARG A 32 -17.56 -17.60 2.01
CA ARG A 32 -18.75 -17.58 1.15
C ARG A 32 -20.05 -17.79 1.96
N CYS A 33 -19.95 -18.34 3.18
CA CYS A 33 -21.08 -18.63 4.08
C CYS A 33 -21.51 -17.47 5.02
N HIS A 34 -21.16 -16.22 4.69
CA HIS A 34 -21.85 -14.98 5.16
C HIS A 34 -21.56 -14.46 6.59
N ILE A 35 -20.37 -13.91 6.85
CA ILE A 35 -20.08 -12.94 7.96
C ILE A 35 -19.11 -11.83 7.46
N HIS A 36 -19.58 -10.94 6.58
CA HIS A 36 -18.99 -9.66 6.08
C HIS A 36 -18.89 -9.54 4.56
N THR A 37 -19.42 -8.41 4.07
CA THR A 37 -19.50 -7.93 2.69
C THR A 37 -18.24 -7.15 2.29
N THR A 38 -17.28 -7.79 1.62
CA THR A 38 -16.18 -7.11 0.89
C THR A 38 -15.77 -7.91 -0.36
N CYS A 39 -15.37 -7.18 -1.42
CA CYS A 39 -15.28 -7.63 -2.82
C CYS A 39 -14.15 -8.65 -3.17
N HIS A 40 -13.35 -9.10 -2.20
CA HIS A 40 -12.25 -10.06 -2.44
C HIS A 40 -12.68 -11.55 -2.45
N ARG A 41 -13.96 -11.86 -2.23
CA ARG A 41 -14.43 -13.18 -1.76
C ARG A 41 -15.34 -14.01 -2.70
N ARG A 42 -15.25 -13.87 -4.02
CA ARG A 42 -15.88 -14.83 -4.98
C ARG A 42 -14.87 -15.88 -5.44
N TRP A 43 -15.34 -17.11 -5.67
CA TRP A 43 -14.60 -18.18 -6.36
C TRP A 43 -14.10 -17.68 -7.72
N ARG A 44 -12.80 -17.85 -8.01
CA ARG A 44 -12.18 -17.29 -9.22
C ARG A 44 -11.58 -18.37 -10.12
N ILE A 45 -11.26 -17.99 -11.35
CA ILE A 45 -10.67 -18.87 -12.37
C ILE A 45 -9.30 -19.41 -11.90
N ASP A 46 -8.51 -18.63 -11.16
CA ASP A 46 -7.24 -19.10 -10.59
C ASP A 46 -7.45 -20.20 -9.51
N ASP A 47 -8.54 -20.12 -8.74
CA ASP A 47 -8.90 -21.17 -7.77
C ASP A 47 -9.40 -22.46 -8.44
N PHE A 48 -10.05 -22.32 -9.60
CA PHE A 48 -10.47 -23.46 -10.42
C PHE A 48 -9.27 -24.27 -10.93
N TYR A 49 -8.26 -23.60 -11.49
CA TYR A 49 -7.03 -24.27 -11.93
C TYR A 49 -6.28 -24.94 -10.77
N MET A 50 -6.22 -24.31 -9.59
CA MET A 50 -5.61 -24.90 -8.40
C MET A 50 -6.38 -26.13 -7.90
N THR A 51 -7.71 -26.10 -7.94
CA THR A 51 -8.55 -27.23 -7.51
C THR A 51 -8.38 -28.43 -8.46
N ILE A 52 -8.39 -28.18 -9.77
CA ILE A 52 -8.19 -29.23 -10.77
C ILE A 52 -6.78 -29.83 -10.66
N ALA A 53 -5.77 -29.03 -10.29
CA ALA A 53 -4.39 -29.50 -10.12
C ALA A 53 -4.23 -30.58 -9.03
N VAL A 54 -5.16 -30.72 -8.09
CA VAL A 54 -5.10 -31.78 -7.05
C VAL A 54 -5.19 -33.18 -7.68
N LEU A 55 -5.99 -33.34 -8.73
CA LEU A 55 -6.19 -34.62 -9.40
C LEU A 55 -4.89 -35.19 -10.02
N PRO A 56 -4.16 -34.45 -10.89
CA PRO A 56 -2.88 -34.94 -11.39
C PRO A 56 -1.82 -35.05 -10.29
N LEU A 57 -1.86 -34.22 -9.24
CA LEU A 57 -0.93 -34.35 -8.11
C LEU A 57 -1.08 -35.70 -7.39
N ILE A 58 -2.31 -36.08 -7.05
CA ILE A 58 -2.61 -37.37 -6.43
C ILE A 58 -2.33 -38.52 -7.41
N GLY A 59 -2.74 -38.37 -8.67
CA GLY A 59 -2.49 -39.37 -9.72
C GLY A 59 -1.00 -39.69 -9.85
N ARG A 60 -0.14 -38.67 -9.86
CA ARG A 60 1.32 -38.87 -9.84
C ARG A 60 1.78 -39.64 -8.60
N ALA A 61 1.35 -39.22 -7.42
CA ALA A 61 1.79 -39.82 -6.17
C ALA A 61 1.44 -41.32 -6.12
N VAL A 62 0.21 -41.66 -6.50
CA VAL A 62 -0.26 -43.05 -6.59
C VAL A 62 0.57 -43.86 -7.58
N CYS A 63 0.78 -43.36 -8.81
CA CYS A 63 1.58 -44.07 -9.82
C CYS A 63 3.03 -44.30 -9.35
N ILE A 64 3.65 -43.30 -8.72
CA ILE A 64 5.03 -43.42 -8.23
C ILE A 64 5.12 -44.39 -7.05
N LEU A 65 4.22 -44.30 -6.07
CA LEU A 65 4.23 -45.20 -4.91
C LEU A 65 4.02 -46.66 -5.34
N LEU A 66 3.05 -46.92 -6.22
CA LEU A 66 2.81 -48.24 -6.78
C LEU A 66 4.02 -48.75 -7.56
N SER A 67 4.66 -47.89 -8.36
CA SER A 67 5.86 -48.25 -9.12
C SER A 67 7.03 -48.65 -8.20
N PHE A 68 7.26 -47.92 -7.10
CA PHE A 68 8.29 -48.27 -6.11
C PHE A 68 7.94 -49.51 -5.26
N THR A 69 6.66 -49.82 -5.04
CA THR A 69 6.26 -51.04 -4.32
C THR A 69 6.42 -52.29 -5.18
N LEU A 70 6.16 -52.16 -6.49
CA LEU A 70 6.25 -53.28 -7.45
C LEU A 70 7.70 -53.54 -7.89
N ASN A 71 8.55 -52.50 -7.98
CA ASN A 71 9.96 -52.63 -8.37
C ASN A 71 10.85 -51.68 -7.55
N PRO A 72 11.26 -52.05 -6.32
CA PRO A 72 12.00 -51.16 -5.40
C PRO A 72 13.35 -50.65 -5.93
N ASP A 73 14.03 -51.48 -6.72
CA ASP A 73 15.33 -51.17 -7.30
C ASP A 73 15.22 -50.53 -8.68
N HIS A 74 14.02 -50.47 -9.26
CA HIS A 74 13.75 -49.97 -10.62
C HIS A 74 14.69 -50.57 -11.67
N THR A 75 14.96 -51.88 -11.55
CA THR A 75 15.78 -52.59 -12.52
C THR A 75 14.98 -52.88 -13.79
N TYR A 76 15.68 -52.86 -14.93
CA TYR A 76 15.18 -53.27 -16.24
C TYR A 76 15.56 -54.71 -16.59
N ASP A 77 16.28 -55.38 -15.69
CA ASP A 77 16.70 -56.77 -15.87
C ASP A 77 15.52 -57.71 -15.55
N PRO A 78 15.42 -58.86 -16.26
CA PRO A 78 14.46 -59.90 -15.92
C PRO A 78 14.79 -60.54 -14.56
N ALA A 79 13.78 -61.09 -13.88
CA ALA A 79 13.95 -61.74 -12.59
C ALA A 79 14.78 -63.02 -12.72
N THR A 80 15.71 -63.23 -11.79
CA THR A 80 16.49 -64.48 -11.76
C THR A 80 15.76 -65.55 -10.96
N GLU A 81 16.03 -66.82 -11.27
CA GLU A 81 15.44 -67.96 -10.53
C GLU A 81 15.79 -67.92 -9.02
N ALA A 82 16.95 -67.38 -8.66
CA ALA A 82 17.37 -67.19 -7.27
C ALA A 82 16.53 -66.10 -6.56
N GLU A 83 16.18 -65.02 -7.26
CA GLU A 83 15.25 -63.99 -6.74
C GLU A 83 13.86 -64.60 -6.55
N ALA A 84 13.32 -65.29 -7.54
CA ALA A 84 12.01 -65.95 -7.47
C ALA A 84 11.88 -66.88 -6.24
N GLN A 85 12.92 -67.66 -5.93
CA GLN A 85 12.98 -68.50 -4.73
C GLN A 85 13.01 -67.71 -3.42
N THR A 86 13.68 -66.56 -3.39
CA THR A 86 13.80 -65.71 -2.21
C THR A 86 12.47 -65.04 -1.85
N TRP A 87 11.69 -64.64 -2.86
CA TRP A 87 10.40 -63.95 -2.69
C TRP A 87 9.20 -64.92 -2.65
N GLY A 88 9.41 -66.21 -2.90
CA GLY A 88 8.36 -67.22 -2.92
C GLY A 88 7.34 -67.02 -4.05
N GLN A 89 7.76 -66.43 -5.17
CA GLN A 89 6.94 -66.12 -6.34
C GLN A 89 7.54 -66.72 -7.61
N SER A 90 6.73 -66.88 -8.67
CA SER A 90 7.26 -67.29 -9.98
C SER A 90 8.02 -66.13 -10.64
N VAL A 91 9.02 -66.46 -11.47
CA VAL A 91 9.76 -65.47 -12.29
C VAL A 91 8.79 -64.61 -13.11
N GLU A 92 7.78 -65.21 -13.73
CA GLU A 92 6.74 -64.52 -14.51
C GLU A 92 5.93 -63.51 -13.69
N SER A 93 5.67 -63.80 -12.41
CA SER A 93 4.96 -62.87 -11.52
C SER A 93 5.79 -61.62 -11.23
N ILE A 94 7.09 -61.81 -10.94
CA ILE A 94 8.01 -60.71 -10.63
C ILE A 94 8.25 -59.86 -11.89
N ASP A 95 8.41 -60.49 -13.05
CA ASP A 95 8.56 -59.79 -14.32
C ASP A 95 7.29 -59.00 -14.68
N GLY A 96 6.11 -59.56 -14.43
CA GLY A 96 4.83 -58.85 -14.59
C GLY A 96 4.73 -57.60 -13.71
N ASP A 97 5.17 -57.68 -12.45
CA ASP A 97 5.20 -56.54 -11.52
C ASP A 97 6.22 -55.47 -11.96
N ARG A 98 7.40 -55.87 -12.46
CA ARG A 98 8.40 -54.95 -13.03
C ARG A 98 7.88 -54.25 -14.29
N GLU A 99 7.21 -54.98 -15.18
CA GLU A 99 6.60 -54.41 -16.39
C GLU A 99 5.50 -53.40 -16.03
N LEU A 100 4.63 -53.74 -15.07
CA LEU A 100 3.59 -52.84 -14.57
C LEU A 100 4.19 -51.59 -13.92
N SER A 101 5.27 -51.73 -13.16
CA SER A 101 6.01 -50.60 -12.58
C SER A 101 6.48 -49.63 -13.66
N HIS A 102 7.06 -50.11 -14.75
CA HIS A 102 7.49 -49.26 -15.86
C HIS A 102 6.32 -48.61 -16.61
N LYS A 103 5.20 -49.33 -16.80
CA LYS A 103 3.97 -48.76 -17.39
C LYS A 103 3.44 -47.58 -16.58
N LEU A 104 3.52 -47.63 -15.24
CA LEU A 104 3.08 -46.56 -14.33
C LEU A 104 3.93 -45.28 -14.42
N LEU A 105 5.15 -45.34 -14.98
CA LEU A 105 6.00 -44.16 -15.15
C LEU A 105 5.47 -43.19 -16.22
N ILE A 106 4.77 -43.68 -17.25
CA ILE A 106 4.15 -42.84 -18.30
C ILE A 106 3.06 -41.92 -17.71
N PRO A 107 1.98 -42.44 -17.07
CA PRO A 107 0.98 -41.59 -16.47
C PRO A 107 1.57 -40.72 -15.36
N ALA A 108 2.57 -41.19 -14.61
CA ALA A 108 3.25 -40.38 -13.61
C ALA A 108 3.95 -39.13 -14.21
N ARG A 109 4.52 -39.23 -15.41
CA ARG A 109 5.12 -38.10 -16.15
C ARG A 109 4.07 -37.17 -16.73
N ILE A 110 2.98 -37.71 -17.28
CA ILE A 110 1.85 -36.92 -17.78
C ILE A 110 1.23 -36.10 -16.65
N PHE A 111 0.94 -36.74 -15.52
CA PHE A 111 0.39 -36.08 -14.34
C PHE A 111 1.33 -35.02 -13.76
N TYR A 112 2.64 -35.29 -13.75
CA TYR A 112 3.63 -34.27 -13.39
C TYR A 112 3.56 -33.03 -14.30
N ALA A 113 3.52 -33.22 -15.62
CA ALA A 113 3.38 -32.11 -16.56
C ALA A 113 2.04 -31.38 -16.38
N MET A 114 0.93 -32.11 -16.28
CA MET A 114 -0.40 -31.53 -16.03
C MET A 114 -0.40 -30.64 -14.78
N PHE A 115 0.15 -31.13 -13.67
CA PHE A 115 0.23 -30.36 -12.43
C PHE A 115 1.00 -29.04 -12.62
N LEU A 116 2.21 -29.09 -13.19
CA LEU A 116 3.04 -27.90 -13.39
C LEU A 116 2.41 -26.89 -14.35
N TRP A 117 1.67 -27.34 -15.36
CA TRP A 117 0.98 -26.45 -16.30
C TRP A 117 -0.28 -25.85 -15.69
N CYS A 118 -1.03 -26.60 -14.87
CA CYS A 118 -2.14 -26.04 -14.10
C CYS A 118 -1.68 -24.95 -13.13
N LEU A 119 -0.53 -25.12 -12.46
CA LEU A 119 0.03 -24.07 -11.59
C LEU A 119 0.38 -22.79 -12.38
N LYS A 120 0.94 -22.92 -13.58
CA LYS A 120 1.27 -21.80 -14.48
C LYS A 120 0.02 -21.07 -14.96
N LEU A 121 -1.01 -21.80 -15.37
CA LEU A 121 -2.31 -21.22 -15.75
C LEU A 121 -2.98 -20.52 -14.57
N GLY A 122 -2.91 -21.09 -13.37
CA GLY A 122 -3.41 -20.46 -12.15
C GLY A 122 -2.66 -19.16 -11.81
N LEU A 123 -1.33 -19.13 -11.97
CA LEU A 123 -0.53 -17.92 -11.76
C LEU A 123 -0.80 -16.85 -12.82
N LEU A 124 -0.94 -17.25 -14.09
CA LEU A 124 -1.31 -16.34 -15.18
C LEU A 124 -2.69 -15.71 -14.96
N ALA A 125 -3.70 -16.51 -14.58
CA ALA A 125 -5.03 -16.02 -14.25
C ALA A 125 -5.02 -15.06 -13.04
N PHE A 126 -4.10 -15.26 -12.09
CA PHE A 126 -3.89 -14.31 -11.00
C PHE A 126 -3.30 -12.98 -11.51
N TYR A 127 -2.31 -13.02 -12.41
CA TYR A 127 -1.68 -11.81 -12.97
C TYR A 127 -2.58 -11.05 -13.93
N SER A 128 -3.42 -11.74 -14.71
CA SER A 128 -4.34 -11.11 -15.65
C SER A 128 -5.26 -10.09 -14.97
N ARG A 129 -5.64 -10.34 -13.70
CA ARG A 129 -6.41 -9.40 -12.86
C ARG A 129 -5.84 -7.97 -12.85
N PHE A 130 -4.52 -7.84 -12.81
CA PHE A 130 -3.85 -6.55 -12.65
C PHE A 130 -3.49 -5.94 -14.01
N ILE A 131 -3.28 -6.79 -15.02
CA ILE A 131 -2.67 -6.41 -16.29
C ILE A 131 -3.73 -6.20 -17.39
N ASP A 132 -4.86 -6.91 -17.34
CA ASP A 132 -5.95 -6.82 -18.33
C ASP A 132 -6.65 -5.44 -18.32
N VAL A 133 -6.38 -4.60 -17.31
CA VAL A 133 -6.80 -3.19 -17.26
C VAL A 133 -6.22 -2.40 -18.45
N PHE A 134 -5.07 -2.82 -18.96
CA PHE A 134 -4.43 -2.22 -20.13
C PHE A 134 -4.72 -3.05 -21.39
N ARG A 135 -5.01 -2.37 -22.52
CA ARG A 135 -5.26 -3.03 -23.82
C ARG A 135 -4.11 -3.93 -24.29
N TRP A 136 -2.87 -3.49 -24.10
CA TRP A 136 -1.67 -4.30 -24.40
C TRP A 136 -1.53 -5.48 -23.44
N GLY A 137 -1.94 -5.30 -22.19
CA GLY A 137 -1.88 -6.33 -21.16
C GLY A 137 -2.75 -7.53 -21.49
N LYS A 138 -4.01 -7.30 -21.89
CA LYS A 138 -4.93 -8.36 -22.31
C LYS A 138 -4.38 -9.18 -23.49
N LEU A 139 -3.81 -8.51 -24.50
CA LEU A 139 -3.19 -9.18 -25.65
C LEU A 139 -2.04 -10.11 -25.23
N VAL A 140 -1.18 -9.63 -24.32
CA VAL A 140 -0.03 -10.41 -23.81
C VAL A 140 -0.50 -11.58 -22.94
N THR A 141 -1.48 -11.39 -22.06
CA THR A 141 -2.06 -12.48 -21.26
C THR A 141 -2.66 -13.56 -22.16
N ASP A 142 -3.46 -13.18 -23.16
CA ASP A 142 -4.12 -14.14 -24.08
C ASP A 142 -3.08 -14.92 -24.90
N ALA A 143 -2.04 -14.24 -25.41
CA ALA A 143 -0.94 -14.88 -26.12
C ALA A 143 -0.18 -15.88 -25.23
N LEU A 144 0.11 -15.49 -23.98
CA LEU A 144 0.81 -16.36 -23.04
C LEU A 144 -0.04 -17.56 -22.62
N TRP A 145 -1.36 -17.39 -22.52
CA TRP A 145 -2.29 -18.50 -22.25
C TRP A 145 -2.23 -19.55 -23.37
N TRP A 146 -2.35 -19.13 -24.64
CA TRP A 146 -2.22 -20.04 -25.78
C TRP A 146 -0.84 -20.69 -25.86
N PHE A 147 0.22 -19.96 -25.54
CA PHE A 147 1.58 -20.50 -25.48
C PHE A 147 1.74 -21.59 -24.42
N ILE A 148 1.15 -21.42 -23.23
CA ILE A 148 1.17 -22.44 -22.17
C ILE A 148 0.42 -23.70 -22.62
N ILE A 149 -0.72 -23.57 -23.29
CA ILE A 149 -1.46 -24.72 -23.81
C ILE A 149 -0.69 -25.43 -24.93
N ALA A 150 -0.11 -24.68 -25.87
CA ALA A 150 0.68 -25.25 -26.97
C ALA A 150 1.90 -26.04 -26.46
N THR A 151 2.62 -25.49 -25.48
CA THR A 151 3.78 -26.16 -24.87
C THR A 151 3.38 -27.40 -24.07
N PHE A 152 2.21 -27.41 -23.42
CA PHE A 152 1.67 -28.61 -22.77
C PHE A 152 1.44 -29.72 -23.80
N ILE A 153 0.78 -29.40 -24.91
CA ILE A 153 0.48 -30.35 -25.98
C ILE A 153 1.78 -30.90 -26.58
N ALA A 154 2.78 -30.05 -26.80
CA ALA A 154 4.09 -30.46 -27.28
C ALA A 154 4.77 -31.46 -26.33
N VAL A 155 4.81 -31.16 -25.02
CA VAL A 155 5.37 -32.04 -23.99
C VAL A 155 4.58 -33.35 -23.88
N PHE A 156 3.25 -33.30 -23.95
CA PHE A 156 2.41 -34.48 -23.92
C PHE A 156 2.71 -35.41 -25.09
N ILE A 157 2.82 -34.86 -26.30
CA ILE A 157 3.17 -35.62 -27.50
C ILE A 157 4.58 -36.22 -27.36
N THR A 158 5.56 -35.48 -26.84
CA THR A 158 6.92 -36.02 -26.70
C THR A 158 7.04 -37.10 -25.63
N ILE A 159 6.22 -37.06 -24.57
CA ILE A 159 6.12 -38.15 -23.60
C ILE A 159 5.63 -39.44 -24.28
N LEU A 160 4.64 -39.34 -25.17
CA LEU A 160 4.11 -40.50 -25.90
C LEU A 160 4.99 -40.95 -27.08
N ALA A 161 5.87 -40.07 -27.56
CA ALA A 161 6.76 -40.34 -28.70
C ALA A 161 8.20 -40.71 -28.28
N GLU A 162 8.42 -41.00 -27.00
CA GLU A 162 9.74 -41.22 -26.40
C GLU A 162 10.46 -42.44 -26.99
N CYS A 163 9.75 -43.56 -27.17
CA CYS A 163 10.21 -44.74 -27.89
C CYS A 163 9.24 -45.11 -29.02
N ARG A 164 9.74 -45.79 -30.07
CA ARG A 164 8.93 -46.34 -31.16
C ARG A 164 9.36 -47.79 -31.43
N PRO A 165 8.49 -48.80 -31.23
CA PRO A 165 7.15 -48.74 -30.64
C PRO A 165 7.15 -48.36 -29.14
N LEU A 166 6.02 -47.83 -28.65
CA LEU A 166 5.88 -47.40 -27.24
C LEU A 166 6.09 -48.54 -26.24
N SER A 167 5.85 -49.79 -26.67
CA SER A 167 6.04 -50.99 -25.86
C SER A 167 7.46 -51.21 -25.36
N LEU A 168 8.46 -50.62 -26.03
CA LEU A 168 9.85 -50.69 -25.59
C LEU A 168 10.13 -49.90 -24.31
N LEU A 169 9.23 -49.01 -23.89
CA LEU A 169 9.44 -48.23 -22.66
C LEU A 169 9.32 -49.09 -21.38
N TRP A 170 8.58 -50.20 -21.44
CA TRP A 170 8.36 -51.10 -20.31
C TRP A 170 8.93 -52.51 -20.52
N ALA A 171 9.66 -52.74 -21.61
CA ALA A 171 10.30 -54.02 -21.89
C ALA A 171 11.43 -54.31 -20.88
N LEU A 172 11.59 -55.59 -20.53
CA LEU A 172 12.64 -56.09 -19.65
C LEU A 172 13.80 -56.63 -20.49
N ASN A 173 14.76 -55.77 -20.86
CA ASN A 173 16.07 -56.12 -21.39
C ASN A 173 16.89 -54.83 -21.60
N TYR A 174 17.91 -54.56 -20.79
CA TYR A 174 18.57 -53.25 -20.75
C TYR A 174 19.34 -52.87 -22.04
N ASP A 175 19.97 -53.84 -22.71
CA ASP A 175 20.90 -53.58 -23.83
C ASP A 175 20.19 -53.19 -25.15
N ASP A 176 19.10 -53.87 -25.51
CA ASP A 176 18.34 -53.57 -26.74
C ASP A 176 17.52 -52.27 -26.63
N THR A 177 17.15 -51.89 -25.40
CA THR A 177 16.24 -50.77 -25.12
C THR A 177 16.93 -49.40 -25.23
N LYS A 178 18.26 -49.36 -25.08
CA LYS A 178 19.08 -48.13 -25.10
C LYS A 178 19.09 -47.45 -26.47
N VAL A 179 19.13 -48.20 -27.57
CA VAL A 179 19.22 -47.66 -28.94
C VAL A 179 17.86 -47.15 -29.45
N ALA A 180 16.77 -47.82 -29.10
CA ALA A 180 15.43 -47.52 -29.60
C ALA A 180 14.74 -46.33 -28.90
N CYS A 181 15.22 -45.94 -27.71
CA CYS A 181 14.63 -44.85 -26.92
C CYS A 181 15.53 -43.59 -26.79
N ASN A 182 16.45 -43.37 -27.74
CA ASN A 182 17.33 -42.21 -27.79
C ASN A 182 16.61 -40.83 -27.78
N ARG A 183 15.30 -40.80 -28.05
CA ARG A 183 14.48 -39.56 -28.01
C ARG A 183 14.05 -39.15 -26.59
N ALA A 184 14.31 -39.97 -25.57
CA ALA A 184 14.07 -39.67 -24.16
C ALA A 184 14.77 -38.39 -23.69
N VAL A 185 16.01 -38.17 -24.12
CA VAL A 185 16.76 -36.95 -23.82
C VAL A 185 16.08 -35.72 -24.45
N GLY A 186 15.52 -35.87 -25.65
CA GLY A 186 14.78 -34.82 -26.34
C GLY A 186 13.50 -34.39 -25.61
N ASN A 187 12.72 -35.35 -25.09
CA ASN A 187 11.53 -35.07 -24.27
C ASN A 187 11.89 -34.27 -23.01
N LEU A 188 12.96 -34.68 -22.33
CA LEU A 188 13.45 -34.02 -21.13
C LEU A 188 13.94 -32.59 -21.40
N ILE A 189 14.73 -32.39 -22.47
CA ILE A 189 15.19 -31.05 -22.87
C ILE A 189 14.00 -30.17 -23.23
N LEU A 190 13.05 -30.67 -24.02
CA LEU A 190 11.87 -29.90 -24.41
C LEU A 190 11.06 -29.47 -23.19
N MET A 191 10.78 -30.40 -22.28
CA MET A 191 10.12 -30.13 -21.00
C MET A 191 10.85 -29.03 -20.21
N ALA A 192 12.17 -29.15 -20.07
CA ALA A 192 12.98 -28.18 -19.33
C ALA A 192 12.97 -26.78 -19.99
N VAL A 193 13.15 -26.71 -21.31
CA VAL A 193 13.16 -25.46 -22.08
C VAL A 193 11.80 -24.78 -22.03
N CYS A 194 10.70 -25.50 -22.29
CA CYS A 194 9.36 -24.93 -22.20
C CYS A 194 9.07 -24.40 -20.78
N ASN A 195 9.45 -25.15 -19.75
CA ASN A 195 9.27 -24.74 -18.36
C ASN A 195 10.06 -23.46 -18.03
N ILE A 196 11.34 -23.37 -18.45
CA ILE A 196 12.17 -22.17 -18.27
C ILE A 196 11.56 -20.97 -18.98
N ILE A 197 11.19 -21.11 -20.26
CA ILE A 197 10.63 -20.00 -21.05
C ILE A 197 9.35 -19.47 -20.42
N ILE A 198 8.43 -20.35 -20.00
CA ILE A 198 7.17 -19.91 -19.38
C ILE A 198 7.44 -19.23 -18.03
N ASN A 199 8.34 -19.77 -17.21
CA ASN A 199 8.66 -19.15 -15.92
C ASN A 199 9.29 -17.76 -16.11
N ILE A 200 10.19 -17.58 -17.08
CA ILE A 200 10.76 -16.27 -17.42
C ILE A 200 9.66 -15.32 -17.91
N ALA A 201 8.76 -15.79 -18.79
CA ALA A 201 7.65 -14.98 -19.28
C ALA A 201 6.74 -14.50 -18.14
N LEU A 202 6.39 -15.38 -17.19
CA LEU A 202 5.57 -15.06 -16.03
C LEU A 202 6.28 -14.12 -15.03
N ILE A 203 7.61 -14.18 -14.93
CA ILE A 203 8.41 -13.23 -14.14
C ILE A 203 8.41 -11.85 -14.78
N ILE A 204 8.59 -11.76 -16.12
CA ILE A 204 8.68 -10.49 -16.84
C ILE A 204 7.34 -9.77 -16.92
N LEU A 205 6.24 -10.52 -17.10
CA LEU A 205 4.87 -10.03 -17.32
C LEU A 205 4.47 -8.84 -16.42
N PRO A 206 4.70 -8.83 -15.09
CA PRO A 206 4.33 -7.73 -14.20
C PRO A 206 5.30 -6.53 -14.16
N PHE A 207 6.54 -6.64 -14.67
CA PHE A 207 7.53 -5.54 -14.58
C PHE A 207 7.16 -4.26 -15.34
N PRO A 208 6.60 -4.31 -16.56
CA PRO A 208 6.18 -3.09 -17.27
C PRO A 208 5.15 -2.28 -16.47
N MET A 209 4.21 -2.94 -15.78
CA MET A 209 3.26 -2.29 -14.87
C MET A 209 3.98 -1.55 -13.73
N LEU A 210 5.01 -2.17 -13.15
CA LEU A 210 5.77 -1.59 -12.02
C LEU A 210 6.61 -0.38 -12.37
N ARG A 211 6.95 -0.22 -13.65
CA ARG A 211 7.67 0.96 -14.11
C ARG A 211 6.76 2.20 -14.17
N HIS A 212 5.46 2.00 -14.40
CA HIS A 212 4.47 3.07 -14.45
C HIS A 212 3.82 3.38 -13.11
N LEU A 213 3.89 2.46 -12.15
CA LEU A 213 3.39 2.64 -10.79
C LEU A 213 4.47 3.23 -9.87
N ARG A 214 4.22 4.42 -9.30
CA ARG A 214 5.09 5.03 -8.26
C ARG A 214 4.86 4.33 -6.91
N LEU A 215 5.18 3.04 -6.85
CA LEU A 215 5.12 2.24 -5.63
C LEU A 215 6.24 2.65 -4.67
N ASP A 216 5.89 2.64 -3.38
CA ASP A 216 6.85 2.86 -2.29
C ASP A 216 7.92 1.75 -2.32
N ILE A 217 9.15 2.06 -1.87
CA ILE A 217 10.29 1.14 -1.97
C ILE A 217 9.98 -0.18 -1.26
N LYS A 218 9.19 -0.16 -0.18
CA LYS A 218 8.73 -1.37 0.52
C LYS A 218 7.84 -2.26 -0.35
N GLU A 219 6.92 -1.68 -1.11
CA GLU A 219 6.02 -2.43 -1.99
C GLU A 219 6.78 -2.94 -3.23
N LYS A 220 7.73 -2.15 -3.74
CA LYS A 220 8.68 -2.60 -4.79
C LYS A 220 9.57 -3.74 -4.31
N VAL A 221 10.06 -3.69 -3.07
CA VAL A 221 10.88 -4.76 -2.47
C VAL A 221 10.06 -6.00 -2.16
N GLN A 222 8.83 -5.87 -1.65
CA GLN A 222 7.93 -6.99 -1.39
C GLN A 222 7.51 -7.71 -2.68
N LEU A 223 7.25 -6.93 -3.73
CA LEU A 223 6.91 -7.48 -5.04
C LEU A 223 8.15 -8.03 -5.76
N GLY A 224 9.32 -7.40 -5.57
CA GLY A 224 10.62 -7.94 -5.97
C GLY A 224 10.95 -9.27 -5.27
N PHE A 225 10.61 -9.42 -3.98
CA PHE A 225 10.75 -10.69 -3.26
C PHE A 225 9.86 -11.78 -3.85
N LEU A 226 8.60 -11.46 -4.18
CA LEU A 226 7.70 -12.40 -4.85
C LEU A 226 8.23 -12.87 -6.22
N PHE A 227 8.91 -12.00 -6.98
CA PHE A 227 9.56 -12.38 -8.24
C PHE A 227 10.89 -13.12 -8.06
N SER A 228 11.64 -12.82 -7.00
CA SER A 228 12.89 -13.53 -6.68
C SER A 228 12.64 -15.02 -6.42
N VAL A 229 11.49 -15.35 -5.84
CA VAL A 229 11.05 -16.74 -5.59
C VAL A 229 10.79 -17.49 -6.90
N GLY A 230 10.25 -16.82 -7.93
CA GLY A 230 10.13 -17.38 -9.29
C GLY A 230 11.49 -17.55 -9.99
N ALA A 231 12.43 -16.61 -9.79
CA ALA A 231 13.78 -16.71 -10.34
C ALA A 231 14.59 -17.88 -9.74
N VAL A 232 14.36 -18.19 -8.46
CA VAL A 232 14.95 -19.37 -7.80
C VAL A 232 14.48 -20.67 -8.46
N LEU A 233 13.21 -20.79 -8.86
CA LEU A 233 12.72 -21.96 -9.60
C LEU A 233 13.46 -22.12 -10.93
N VAL A 234 13.63 -21.03 -11.69
CA VAL A 234 14.37 -21.04 -12.96
C VAL A 234 15.83 -21.48 -12.75
N ALA A 235 16.48 -20.97 -11.70
CA ALA A 235 17.84 -21.37 -11.35
C ALA A 235 17.93 -22.86 -11.00
N ILE A 236 17.00 -23.38 -10.18
CA ILE A 236 16.93 -24.81 -9.84
C ILE A 236 16.74 -25.66 -11.10
N THR A 237 15.85 -25.26 -12.02
CA THR A 237 15.63 -25.99 -13.28
C THR A 237 16.88 -25.97 -14.17
N ILE A 238 17.61 -24.84 -14.25
CA ILE A 238 18.86 -24.74 -15.02
C ILE A 238 19.97 -25.59 -14.42
N LEU A 239 20.18 -25.53 -13.10
CA LEU A 239 21.20 -26.31 -12.39
C LEU A 239 20.97 -27.82 -12.50
N ARG A 240 19.72 -28.24 -12.76
CA ARG A 240 19.34 -29.63 -12.97
C ARG A 240 19.74 -30.16 -14.36
N ILE A 241 19.80 -29.31 -15.40
CA ILE A 241 20.05 -29.75 -16.79
C ILE A 241 21.41 -30.49 -16.95
N PRO A 242 22.55 -29.97 -16.44
CA PRO A 242 23.83 -30.65 -16.54
C PRO A 242 23.87 -31.98 -15.79
N LEU A 243 23.20 -32.05 -14.63
CA LEU A 243 23.10 -33.27 -13.83
C LEU A 243 22.35 -34.38 -14.56
N ILE A 244 21.40 -34.04 -15.44
CA ILE A 244 20.65 -35.05 -16.19
C ILE A 244 21.39 -35.49 -17.48
N LEU A 245 22.16 -34.59 -18.09
CA LEU A 245 22.91 -34.89 -19.33
C LEU A 245 24.15 -35.74 -19.09
N ASN A 246 24.72 -35.75 -17.87
CA ASN A 246 25.99 -36.42 -17.57
C ASN A 246 25.85 -37.93 -17.24
N GLU A 247 24.94 -38.64 -17.90
CA GLU A 247 24.71 -40.10 -17.87
C GLU A 247 24.89 -40.81 -16.50
N SER A 248 23.81 -40.88 -15.69
CA SER A 248 23.41 -42.04 -14.85
C SER A 248 22.42 -41.64 -13.74
N VAL A 249 21.50 -40.71 -14.00
CA VAL A 249 20.51 -40.33 -12.97
C VAL A 249 19.48 -41.45 -12.87
N SER A 250 19.63 -42.28 -11.83
CA SER A 250 18.67 -43.31 -11.42
C SER A 250 17.24 -42.77 -11.45
N GLN A 251 16.25 -43.61 -11.77
CA GLN A 251 14.84 -43.19 -11.76
C GLN A 251 14.43 -42.56 -10.43
N ARG A 252 15.04 -43.04 -9.34
CA ARG A 252 14.96 -42.49 -7.99
C ARG A 252 15.31 -41.00 -7.93
N SER A 253 16.50 -40.63 -8.38
CA SER A 253 16.93 -39.22 -8.40
C SER A 253 16.03 -38.36 -9.30
N ARG A 254 15.55 -38.89 -10.44
CA ARG A 254 14.61 -38.16 -11.32
C ARG A 254 13.29 -37.86 -10.61
N SER A 255 12.74 -38.83 -9.88
CA SER A 255 11.51 -38.66 -9.11
C SER A 255 11.69 -37.70 -7.93
N MET A 256 12.82 -37.80 -7.22
CA MET A 256 13.19 -36.88 -6.12
C MET A 256 13.18 -35.42 -6.60
N TRP A 257 13.89 -35.13 -7.70
CA TRP A 257 13.93 -33.78 -8.28
C TRP A 257 12.55 -33.29 -8.73
N ALA A 258 11.73 -34.17 -9.31
CA ALA A 258 10.36 -33.83 -9.68
C ALA A 258 9.50 -33.48 -8.46
N SER A 259 9.64 -34.21 -7.35
CA SER A 259 8.92 -33.93 -6.09
C SER A 259 9.36 -32.61 -5.44
N ILE A 260 10.66 -32.28 -5.48
CA ILE A 260 11.17 -30.97 -5.03
C ILE A 260 10.59 -29.84 -5.89
N GLU A 261 10.60 -30.00 -7.21
CA GLU A 261 10.08 -28.99 -8.13
C GLU A 261 8.57 -28.77 -7.97
N ILE A 262 7.80 -29.85 -7.80
CA ILE A 262 6.36 -29.79 -7.47
C ILE A 262 6.14 -28.97 -6.20
N LEU A 263 6.91 -29.26 -5.14
CA LEU A 263 6.78 -28.59 -3.85
C LEU A 263 7.10 -27.10 -3.99
N CYS A 264 8.23 -26.76 -4.58
CA CYS A 264 8.63 -25.37 -4.75
C CYS A 264 7.63 -24.62 -5.64
N ALA A 265 7.24 -25.17 -6.80
CA ALA A 265 6.28 -24.55 -7.71
C ALA A 265 4.92 -24.30 -7.03
N CYS A 266 4.44 -25.26 -6.23
CA CYS A 266 3.19 -25.13 -5.48
C CYS A 266 3.26 -24.03 -4.41
N ILE A 267 4.38 -23.91 -3.70
CA ILE A 267 4.61 -22.83 -2.73
C ILE A 267 4.59 -21.48 -3.47
N VAL A 268 5.34 -21.35 -4.57
CA VAL A 268 5.42 -20.09 -5.34
C VAL A 268 4.04 -19.67 -5.85
N SER A 269 3.28 -20.60 -6.43
CA SER A 269 1.96 -20.29 -7.00
C SER A 269 0.90 -19.92 -5.95
N ASN A 270 1.05 -20.39 -4.71
CA ASN A 270 0.14 -20.08 -3.61
C ASN A 270 0.60 -18.92 -2.72
N THR A 271 1.87 -18.50 -2.82
CA THR A 271 2.44 -17.38 -2.05
C THR A 271 1.64 -16.07 -2.19
N PRO A 272 1.21 -15.63 -3.39
CA PRO A 272 0.42 -14.40 -3.52
C PRO A 272 -0.90 -14.45 -2.75
N PHE A 273 -1.55 -15.62 -2.71
CA PHE A 273 -2.80 -15.84 -1.99
C PHE A 273 -2.58 -15.78 -0.47
N PHE A 274 -1.62 -16.55 0.06
CA PHE A 274 -1.34 -16.58 1.50
C PHE A 274 -0.78 -15.25 2.00
N TYR A 275 0.00 -14.54 1.19
CA TYR A 275 0.46 -13.19 1.51
C TYR A 275 -0.72 -12.21 1.66
N ALA A 276 -1.66 -12.23 0.70
CA ALA A 276 -2.88 -11.42 0.79
C ALA A 276 -3.72 -11.80 2.02
N LEU A 277 -3.83 -13.10 2.31
CA LEU A 277 -4.53 -13.60 3.49
C LEU A 277 -3.92 -13.12 4.80
N VAL A 278 -2.60 -13.23 4.97
CA VAL A 278 -1.91 -12.77 6.19
C VAL A 278 -2.08 -11.26 6.37
N LYS A 279 -2.08 -10.50 5.26
CA LYS A 279 -2.35 -9.06 5.30
C LYS A 279 -3.78 -8.76 5.77
N ASP A 280 -4.76 -9.53 5.31
CA ASP A 280 -6.16 -9.37 5.72
C ASP A 280 -6.43 -9.85 7.16
N MET A 281 -5.81 -10.94 7.61
CA MET A 281 -5.93 -11.40 9.00
C MET A 281 -5.31 -10.40 9.99
N LYS A 282 -4.18 -9.76 9.64
CA LYS A 282 -3.58 -8.71 10.46
C LYS A 282 -4.52 -7.51 10.59
N ARG A 283 -5.15 -7.10 9.48
CA ARG A 283 -6.19 -6.05 9.48
C ARG A 283 -7.36 -6.42 10.40
N GLN A 284 -7.85 -7.65 10.35
CA GLN A 284 -8.97 -8.10 11.21
C GLN A 284 -8.59 -8.28 12.69
N HIS A 285 -7.33 -8.58 13.00
CA HIS A 285 -6.88 -8.67 14.38
C HIS A 285 -6.75 -7.28 15.03
N ASP A 286 -6.32 -6.27 14.25
CA ASP A 286 -6.28 -4.87 14.69
C ASP A 286 -7.68 -4.26 14.85
N ASP A 287 -8.72 -4.83 14.21
CA ASP A 287 -10.13 -4.40 14.31
C ASP A 287 -10.94 -5.08 15.45
N ARG A 288 -10.34 -5.97 16.27
CA ARG A 288 -11.06 -6.55 17.43
C ARG A 288 -11.10 -5.52 18.58
N PRO A 289 -12.28 -5.11 19.08
CA PRO A 289 -12.35 -4.30 20.29
C PRO A 289 -11.74 -5.08 21.45
N GLU A 290 -10.78 -4.48 22.16
CA GLU A 290 -10.33 -4.97 23.45
C GLU A 290 -11.56 -5.10 24.35
N ARG A 291 -11.88 -6.34 24.75
CA ARG A 291 -12.78 -6.56 25.89
C ARG A 291 -12.09 -5.97 27.10
N SER A 292 -12.63 -4.89 27.63
CA SER A 292 -12.27 -4.35 28.94
C SER A 292 -12.20 -5.50 29.95
N PRO A 293 -11.17 -5.58 30.81
CA PRO A 293 -11.21 -6.46 31.96
C PRO A 293 -12.39 -6.00 32.82
N SER A 294 -13.37 -6.88 33.00
CA SER A 294 -14.44 -6.71 33.96
C SER A 294 -13.82 -6.41 35.33
N ASN A 295 -14.21 -5.26 35.88
CA ASN A 295 -13.89 -4.83 37.24
C ASN A 295 -13.97 -6.01 38.21
N ALA A 296 -12.83 -6.37 38.80
CA ALA A 296 -12.81 -7.11 40.04
C ALA A 296 -13.33 -6.14 41.12
N THR A 297 -14.63 -6.25 41.43
CA THR A 297 -15.24 -5.58 42.57
C THR A 297 -14.58 -6.12 43.83
N ASN A 298 -13.84 -5.28 44.55
CA ASN A 298 -13.41 -5.58 45.92
C ASN A 298 -14.67 -5.74 46.79
N PRO A 299 -14.77 -6.79 47.63
CA PRO A 299 -15.87 -6.98 48.54
C PRO A 299 -15.63 -6.17 49.81
N GLY A 300 -16.43 -5.13 50.02
CA GLY A 300 -16.34 -4.31 51.22
C GLY A 300 -17.05 -3.00 51.01
N ASP A 301 -18.38 -3.06 50.93
CA ASP A 301 -19.30 -2.02 51.38
C ASP A 301 -20.72 -2.56 51.18
N LEU A 302 -21.20 -3.26 52.21
CA LEU A 302 -22.59 -3.68 52.34
C LEU A 302 -23.19 -2.97 53.56
N ASP A 303 -24.41 -2.49 53.31
CA ASP A 303 -25.49 -2.18 54.23
C ASP A 303 -25.47 -0.85 54.98
N PHE A 304 -26.44 0.03 54.66
CA PHE A 304 -27.55 0.29 55.60
C PHE A 304 -28.73 1.10 54.99
N TYR A 305 -29.95 0.68 55.32
CA TYR A 305 -31.28 1.34 55.16
C TYR A 305 -31.89 1.44 53.75
N ASP A 306 -33.19 1.25 53.51
CA ASP A 306 -34.31 0.77 54.32
C ASP A 306 -35.46 0.35 53.36
N LEU A 307 -36.36 -0.47 53.87
CA LEU A 307 -37.56 -0.99 53.22
C LEU A 307 -38.76 -0.03 53.43
N GLN A 308 -39.79 -0.19 52.58
CA GLN A 308 -41.21 0.20 52.71
C GLN A 308 -41.71 1.44 51.94
N SER A 309 -42.55 1.20 50.92
CA SER A 309 -44.01 1.43 51.01
C SER A 309 -44.75 1.08 49.71
N LEU A 310 -45.87 0.37 49.86
CA LEU A 310 -47.06 0.22 48.99
C LEU A 310 -48.27 0.75 49.82
N PRO A 311 -49.54 0.93 49.34
CA PRO A 311 -50.19 0.56 48.05
C PRO A 311 -51.25 1.59 47.49
N SER A 312 -52.03 1.14 46.47
CA SER A 312 -53.47 1.45 46.14
C SER A 312 -53.72 2.53 45.04
N SER A 313 -54.63 2.44 44.05
CA SER A 313 -55.80 1.57 43.74
C SER A 313 -56.17 1.61 42.23
N ALA A 314 -57.06 0.69 41.81
CA ALA A 314 -57.80 0.45 40.55
C ALA A 314 -58.17 1.67 39.65
N ASP A 315 -58.48 1.57 38.34
CA ASP A 315 -59.45 0.65 37.71
C ASP A 315 -59.42 0.73 36.14
N GLN A 316 -60.01 -0.29 35.51
CA GLN A 316 -60.66 -0.34 34.17
C GLN A 316 -59.91 -0.75 32.86
N THR A 317 -60.07 -2.07 32.59
CA THR A 317 -60.71 -2.75 31.43
C THR A 317 -60.04 -2.86 30.04
N LEU A 318 -59.84 -4.14 29.67
CA LEU A 318 -59.52 -4.76 28.36
C LEU A 318 -60.72 -4.71 27.36
N PRO A 319 -60.57 -5.07 26.05
CA PRO A 319 -60.49 -6.47 25.57
C PRO A 319 -59.34 -6.70 24.54
N VAL A 320 -58.53 -7.78 24.64
CA VAL A 320 -58.71 -9.15 24.10
C VAL A 320 -58.60 -9.28 22.55
N GLN A 321 -57.38 -9.63 22.09
CA GLN A 321 -56.95 -10.79 21.24
C GLN A 321 -57.96 -11.47 20.26
N PRO A 322 -57.55 -12.03 19.10
CA PRO A 322 -56.59 -13.15 19.08
C PRO A 322 -55.57 -13.25 17.92
N ARG A 323 -54.56 -14.08 18.21
CA ARG A 323 -53.45 -14.55 17.36
C ARG A 323 -53.83 -15.68 16.38
N SER A 324 -53.11 -15.67 15.25
CA SER A 324 -52.58 -16.82 14.46
C SER A 324 -53.58 -17.63 13.59
N PRO A 325 -53.16 -18.43 12.56
CA PRO A 325 -51.86 -19.10 12.44
C PRO A 325 -51.22 -19.36 11.04
N LEU A 326 -49.90 -19.58 11.08
CA LEU A 326 -49.07 -20.64 10.45
C LEU A 326 -49.16 -21.09 8.97
N ARG A 327 -47.94 -21.33 8.47
CA ARG A 327 -47.44 -22.33 7.48
C ARG A 327 -47.54 -21.96 6.00
N SER A 328 -46.68 -22.41 5.09
CA SER A 328 -45.32 -23.00 5.03
C SER A 328 -45.22 -23.61 3.61
N ILE A 329 -44.00 -23.92 3.16
CA ILE A 329 -43.65 -24.95 2.14
C ILE A 329 -43.35 -24.47 0.70
N CYS A 330 -42.03 -24.30 0.50
CA CYS A 330 -41.13 -24.96 -0.45
C CYS A 330 -41.19 -24.76 -1.97
N SER A 331 -39.97 -24.47 -2.48
CA SER A 331 -39.29 -25.08 -3.65
C SER A 331 -39.90 -24.82 -5.03
N GLY A 332 -39.15 -24.49 -6.09
CA GLY A 332 -37.72 -24.43 -6.32
C GLY A 332 -37.47 -24.39 -7.83
N LEU A 333 -36.30 -23.88 -8.19
CA LEU A 333 -35.52 -24.12 -9.40
C LEU A 333 -36.07 -23.75 -10.81
N PHE A 334 -35.26 -22.87 -11.42
CA PHE A 334 -34.65 -22.94 -12.75
C PHE A 334 -35.39 -22.40 -13.99
N LEU A 335 -34.66 -21.45 -14.58
CA LEU A 335 -34.35 -21.28 -16.01
C LEU A 335 -34.98 -20.11 -16.78
N ALA A 336 -34.03 -19.35 -17.34
CA ALA A 336 -34.02 -18.83 -18.70
C ALA A 336 -34.85 -17.57 -19.01
N ARG A 337 -34.18 -16.45 -18.72
CA ARG A 337 -33.93 -15.34 -19.66
C ARG A 337 -34.16 -15.70 -21.14
N ARG A 338 -35.20 -15.12 -21.78
CA ARG A 338 -35.15 -14.69 -23.18
C ARG A 338 -36.24 -13.67 -23.49
N ASP A 339 -35.79 -12.55 -24.06
CA ASP A 339 -36.41 -11.60 -24.99
C ASP A 339 -37.94 -11.55 -25.09
N ARG A 340 -38.50 -10.34 -24.95
CA ARG A 340 -39.42 -9.81 -25.97
C ARG A 340 -39.53 -8.29 -25.97
N HIS A 341 -39.25 -7.76 -27.15
CA HIS A 341 -39.58 -6.44 -27.66
C HIS A 341 -41.10 -6.23 -27.76
N LYS A 342 -41.50 -4.95 -27.59
CA LYS A 342 -42.57 -4.17 -28.25
C LYS A 342 -44.00 -4.74 -28.30
N ASP A 343 -44.95 -3.96 -27.77
CA ASP A 343 -45.94 -3.16 -28.51
C ASP A 343 -46.69 -2.27 -27.49
N LEU A 344 -46.85 -0.96 -27.70
CA LEU A 344 -48.02 -0.40 -28.38
C LEU A 344 -47.73 1.03 -28.89
N GLN A 345 -48.20 1.33 -30.11
CA GLN A 345 -48.18 2.64 -30.75
C GLN A 345 -49.53 3.38 -30.69
N SER A 346 -49.45 4.68 -30.39
CA SER A 346 -50.19 5.81 -31.02
C SER A 346 -51.69 6.03 -30.67
N PRO A 347 -52.21 7.30 -30.70
CA PRO A 347 -52.34 8.07 -31.95
C PRO A 347 -51.99 9.59 -31.93
N SER A 348 -51.35 10.01 -33.04
CA SER A 348 -51.48 11.22 -33.90
C SER A 348 -51.92 12.65 -33.46
N SER A 349 -51.12 13.62 -33.95
CA SER A 349 -51.43 14.96 -34.57
C SER A 349 -51.96 16.09 -33.68
N ASN A 350 -51.64 17.39 -33.79
CA ASN A 350 -50.83 18.29 -34.62
C ASN A 350 -50.75 19.61 -33.80
N ASN A 351 -49.65 20.36 -33.64
CA ASN A 351 -49.26 21.55 -34.42
C ASN A 351 -48.39 22.45 -33.50
N VAL A 352 -47.11 22.70 -33.81
CA VAL A 352 -46.47 24.01 -33.53
C VAL A 352 -45.38 24.25 -34.59
N LYS A 353 -45.47 25.43 -35.23
CA LYS A 353 -44.55 26.01 -36.22
C LYS A 353 -43.11 26.10 -35.71
N VAL A 354 -42.16 25.68 -36.55
CA VAL A 354 -40.74 26.01 -36.47
C VAL A 354 -40.55 27.48 -36.90
N ILE A 355 -39.99 28.30 -36.02
CA ILE A 355 -39.42 29.61 -36.37
C ILE A 355 -37.91 29.42 -36.50
N SER A 356 -37.39 29.78 -37.66
CA SER A 356 -35.96 29.87 -37.97
C SER A 356 -35.30 31.01 -37.20
N SER A 357 -34.27 30.73 -36.39
CA SER A 357 -33.32 31.74 -35.92
C SER A 357 -31.99 31.59 -36.65
N THR A 358 -31.48 32.72 -37.14
CA THR A 358 -30.22 32.89 -37.86
C THR A 358 -29.00 32.61 -36.96
N PRO A 359 -27.92 32.02 -37.50
CA PRO A 359 -26.70 31.75 -36.75
C PRO A 359 -25.99 33.04 -36.34
N THR A 360 -25.34 33.01 -35.18
CA THR A 360 -24.64 34.15 -34.59
C THR A 360 -23.33 34.47 -35.34
N MET A 361 -22.88 35.73 -35.27
CA MET A 361 -21.65 36.19 -35.94
C MET A 361 -20.38 35.41 -35.50
N LEU A 362 -20.41 34.81 -34.31
CA LEU A 362 -19.34 33.95 -33.79
C LEU A 362 -19.32 32.59 -34.51
N GLU A 363 -20.49 31.99 -34.76
CA GLU A 363 -20.63 30.70 -35.46
C GLU A 363 -20.20 30.82 -36.92
N GLN A 364 -20.49 31.94 -37.58
CA GLN A 364 -20.02 32.21 -38.94
C GLN A 364 -18.49 32.38 -39.01
N ARG A 365 -17.86 33.00 -38.00
CA ARG A 365 -16.40 33.16 -37.96
C ARG A 365 -15.69 31.84 -37.72
N VAL A 366 -16.23 30.99 -36.83
CA VAL A 366 -15.68 29.65 -36.56
C VAL A 366 -15.81 28.75 -37.79
N ALA A 367 -16.95 28.78 -38.49
CA ALA A 367 -17.13 28.05 -39.74
C ALA A 367 -16.16 28.51 -40.83
N SER A 368 -16.00 29.84 -41.03
CA SER A 368 -15.05 30.37 -42.01
C SER A 368 -13.59 30.04 -41.70
N TRP A 369 -13.25 29.93 -40.41
CA TRP A 369 -11.91 29.56 -39.97
C TRP A 369 -11.64 28.08 -40.20
N LEU A 370 -12.62 27.22 -39.94
CA LEU A 370 -12.52 25.77 -40.21
C LEU A 370 -12.38 25.48 -41.71
N ASP A 371 -13.10 26.21 -42.57
CA ASP A 371 -12.99 26.09 -44.03
C ASP A 371 -11.68 26.66 -44.60
N SER A 372 -10.95 27.47 -43.82
CA SER A 372 -9.67 28.05 -44.24
C SER A 372 -8.45 27.16 -43.97
N LEU A 373 -8.65 25.98 -43.36
CA LEU A 373 -7.57 25.04 -43.06
C LEU A 373 -7.20 24.21 -44.31
N PRO A 374 -5.93 24.18 -44.75
CA PRO A 374 -5.52 23.41 -45.91
C PRO A 374 -5.66 21.89 -45.65
N ASN A 375 -6.35 21.19 -46.55
CA ASN A 375 -6.44 19.73 -46.59
C ASN A 375 -5.24 19.15 -47.35
N GLU A 376 -4.07 19.05 -46.73
CA GLU A 376 -2.99 18.20 -47.27
C GLU A 376 -2.01 17.78 -46.16
N TYR A 377 -2.03 16.50 -45.81
CA TYR A 377 -0.97 15.82 -45.07
C TYR A 377 -0.26 14.88 -46.05
N LEU A 378 0.95 15.24 -46.45
CA LEU A 378 1.96 14.29 -46.94
C LEU A 378 3.09 14.19 -45.90
N PRO A 379 3.69 12.99 -45.72
CA PRO A 379 4.58 12.71 -44.61
C PRO A 379 6.00 13.25 -44.85
N SER A 380 6.61 13.85 -43.82
CA SER A 380 8.02 14.24 -43.84
C SER A 380 8.82 13.46 -42.79
N GLU A 381 9.93 12.92 -43.27
CA GLU A 381 10.92 12.09 -42.59
C GLU A 381 11.64 12.81 -41.45
N ALA A 382 12.22 11.99 -40.58
CA ALA A 382 12.86 12.34 -39.33
C ALA A 382 14.05 13.31 -39.48
N LEU A 383 14.02 14.41 -38.72
CA LEU A 383 15.23 15.17 -38.35
C LEU A 383 15.31 15.36 -36.83
N SER A 384 16.37 14.77 -36.29
CA SER A 384 16.84 14.79 -34.90
C SER A 384 17.15 16.20 -34.40
N LYS A 385 16.74 16.53 -33.17
CA LYS A 385 17.26 17.69 -32.42
C LYS A 385 18.44 17.27 -31.54
N THR A 386 19.63 17.70 -31.95
CA THR A 386 20.91 17.46 -31.29
C THR A 386 21.14 18.43 -30.12
N SER A 387 21.75 17.89 -29.07
CA SER A 387 22.30 18.56 -27.89
C SER A 387 23.48 19.48 -28.22
N LYS A 388 23.56 20.65 -27.58
CA LYS A 388 24.74 21.53 -27.60
C LYS A 388 25.88 20.88 -26.79
N ARG A 389 26.97 20.49 -27.46
CA ARG A 389 28.22 19.99 -26.86
C ARG A 389 29.31 21.07 -26.95
N LYS A 390 30.08 21.25 -25.86
CA LYS A 390 31.29 22.07 -25.78
C LYS A 390 32.42 21.46 -26.65
N ALA A 391 33.23 22.36 -27.20
CA ALA A 391 34.31 22.14 -28.17
C ALA A 391 35.50 21.31 -27.65
N ALA A 392 36.18 20.65 -28.57
CA ALA A 392 37.44 19.91 -28.40
C ALA A 392 38.63 20.69 -28.99
N LEU A 393 39.83 20.47 -28.44
CA LEU A 393 41.14 20.76 -29.04
C LEU A 393 41.85 19.41 -29.35
N PRO A 394 42.84 19.38 -30.26
CA PRO A 394 43.09 18.24 -31.17
C PRO A 394 44.12 17.21 -30.67
N SER A 395 44.06 16.03 -31.28
CA SER A 395 44.94 14.86 -31.07
C SER A 395 46.19 14.89 -31.98
N PRO A 396 47.32 14.28 -31.56
CA PRO A 396 48.42 13.92 -32.45
C PRO A 396 48.30 12.45 -32.96
N PRO A 397 49.07 12.06 -33.99
CA PRO A 397 48.75 10.93 -34.87
C PRO A 397 49.32 9.57 -34.43
N THR A 398 48.75 8.54 -35.04
CA THR A 398 48.97 7.09 -34.92
C THR A 398 50.31 6.59 -35.48
N SER A 399 50.91 5.58 -34.84
CA SER A 399 51.63 4.49 -35.52
C SER A 399 51.83 3.26 -34.62
N ASP A 400 51.38 2.11 -35.13
CA ASP A 400 51.92 0.75 -35.07
C ASP A 400 52.70 0.23 -33.85
N SER A 401 52.25 -0.91 -33.29
CA SER A 401 52.95 -2.21 -33.36
C SER A 401 52.43 -3.23 -32.32
N MET A 402 52.66 -4.49 -32.65
CA MET A 402 52.23 -5.74 -32.03
C MET A 402 52.79 -6.02 -30.62
N GLU A 403 52.17 -7.04 -30.00
CA GLU A 403 52.70 -7.99 -28.99
C GLU A 403 52.73 -7.63 -27.49
N GLY A 404 52.05 -8.48 -26.70
CA GLY A 404 52.73 -9.34 -25.72
C GLY A 404 53.06 -8.79 -24.32
N THR A 405 52.28 -9.27 -23.32
CA THR A 405 52.70 -9.63 -21.94
C THR A 405 53.09 -8.56 -20.88
N THR A 406 52.30 -8.56 -19.79
CA THR A 406 52.48 -8.15 -18.36
C THR A 406 53.90 -7.97 -17.78
N PRO A 407 54.17 -7.16 -16.71
CA PRO A 407 53.58 -7.32 -15.35
C PRO A 407 53.49 -6.09 -14.38
N LYS A 408 52.89 -6.34 -13.19
CA LYS A 408 52.73 -5.45 -12.01
C LYS A 408 54.02 -5.27 -11.16
N ARG A 409 54.28 -4.06 -10.64
CA ARG A 409 54.82 -3.69 -9.29
C ARG A 409 55.09 -2.16 -9.23
N ARG A 410 55.21 -1.41 -8.14
CA ARG A 410 55.13 -1.52 -6.65
C ARG A 410 55.10 -0.05 -6.14
N ARG A 411 54.44 0.27 -5.02
CA ARG A 411 54.66 1.55 -4.30
C ARG A 411 55.75 1.39 -3.24
N LEU A 412 56.57 2.44 -3.11
CA LEU A 412 57.70 2.58 -2.19
C LEU A 412 57.26 2.88 -0.75
N ILE A 413 58.10 2.43 0.20
CA ILE A 413 57.99 2.54 1.66
C ILE A 413 59.01 3.58 2.13
N ASP A 414 58.63 4.36 3.14
CA ASP A 414 59.47 5.32 3.88
C ASP A 414 60.27 4.60 5.00
N PRO A 415 61.59 4.81 5.14
CA PRO A 415 62.42 4.12 6.12
C PRO A 415 62.83 5.04 7.28
N ASP A 416 62.27 4.80 8.47
CA ASP A 416 63.04 5.04 9.70
C ASP A 416 62.58 4.12 10.85
N ARG A 417 63.46 3.13 11.12
CA ARG A 417 63.99 2.65 12.42
C ARG A 417 63.01 2.30 13.57
N THR A 418 63.11 1.21 14.34
CA THR A 418 63.98 0.01 14.51
C THR A 418 63.27 -0.91 15.55
N PRO A 419 63.69 -2.18 15.76
CA PRO A 419 62.83 -3.28 16.25
C PRO A 419 63.03 -3.68 17.74
N ARG A 420 62.06 -4.40 18.33
CA ARG A 420 62.34 -5.37 19.41
C ARG A 420 61.33 -6.53 19.46
N ALA A 421 61.83 -7.65 19.98
CA ALA A 421 61.41 -9.02 19.73
C ALA A 421 60.37 -9.62 20.72
N ALA A 422 59.76 -10.68 20.20
CA ALA A 422 59.07 -11.83 20.76
C ALA A 422 59.00 -12.03 22.29
N ASN A 423 57.81 -12.46 22.74
CA ASN A 423 57.67 -13.49 23.77
C ASN A 423 56.53 -14.45 23.42
N LEU A 424 56.83 -15.75 23.56
CA LEU A 424 55.96 -16.91 23.37
C LEU A 424 54.89 -17.03 24.49
N PRO A 425 53.84 -17.85 24.29
CA PRO A 425 52.62 -17.86 25.12
C PRO A 425 52.66 -18.89 26.27
N PRO A 426 51.80 -18.76 27.29
CA PRO A 426 51.36 -19.89 28.10
C PRO A 426 49.98 -20.41 27.65
N PRO A 427 49.66 -21.70 27.92
CA PRO A 427 48.51 -22.38 27.34
C PRO A 427 47.24 -22.33 28.22
N SER A 428 46.11 -22.45 27.53
CA SER A 428 44.82 -23.06 27.93
C SER A 428 44.14 -22.61 29.23
N SER A 429 42.95 -22.02 29.07
CA SER A 429 41.73 -22.58 29.68
C SER A 429 40.48 -22.14 28.90
N THR A 430 39.67 -23.15 28.63
CA THR A 430 38.43 -23.23 27.86
C THR A 430 37.37 -22.21 28.30
N GLY A 431 36.67 -21.60 27.33
CA GLY A 431 35.51 -20.74 27.61
C GLY A 431 34.92 -20.10 26.36
N SER A 432 34.04 -20.84 25.68
CA SER A 432 32.98 -20.42 24.76
C SER A 432 33.01 -18.98 24.24
N SER A 433 33.40 -18.79 22.98
CA SER A 433 33.18 -17.53 22.26
C SER A 433 32.36 -17.79 21.00
N ALA A 434 31.09 -17.39 21.07
CA ALA A 434 30.24 -17.18 19.91
C ALA A 434 30.93 -16.18 18.98
N SER A 435 31.24 -16.61 17.76
CA SER A 435 31.68 -15.72 16.70
C SER A 435 30.52 -14.83 16.27
N ARG A 436 30.55 -13.58 16.75
CA ARG A 436 29.78 -12.46 16.19
C ARG A 436 30.19 -12.31 14.72
N SER A 437 29.31 -12.71 13.81
CA SER A 437 29.29 -12.17 12.46
C SER A 437 28.61 -10.81 12.51
N GLU A 438 29.39 -9.75 12.32
CA GLU A 438 28.89 -8.42 12.03
C GLU A 438 28.04 -8.47 10.76
N SER A 439 26.72 -8.59 10.95
CA SER A 439 25.74 -8.30 9.92
C SER A 439 25.70 -6.79 9.73
N GLY A 440 26.10 -6.31 8.56
CA GLY A 440 25.96 -4.91 8.18
C GLY A 440 24.53 -4.42 8.47
N GLU A 441 24.42 -3.39 9.28
CA GLU A 441 23.18 -2.74 9.67
C GLU A 441 22.55 -2.03 8.46
N GLY A 442 21.83 -2.79 7.64
CA GLY A 442 20.88 -2.22 6.68
C GLY A 442 19.72 -1.59 7.43
N SER A 443 19.66 -0.26 7.44
CA SER A 443 18.63 0.60 8.04
C SER A 443 17.21 0.01 8.01
N ARG A 444 16.84 -0.69 9.09
CA ARG A 444 15.46 -1.09 9.40
C ARG A 444 14.66 0.18 9.72
N SER A 445 13.82 0.66 8.79
CA SER A 445 12.84 1.71 9.15
C SER A 445 11.88 1.13 10.20
N SER A 446 11.94 1.65 11.43
CA SER A 446 11.00 1.30 12.50
C SER A 446 9.55 1.61 12.10
N SER A 447 8.59 0.79 12.55
CA SER A 447 7.15 1.10 12.39
C SER A 447 6.79 2.42 13.09
N PRO A 448 5.73 3.14 12.67
CA PRO A 448 5.29 4.37 13.32
C PRO A 448 5.12 4.21 14.84
N LYS A 449 4.48 3.13 15.29
CA LYS A 449 4.36 2.77 16.71
C LYS A 449 5.72 2.67 17.41
N LYS A 450 6.71 2.01 16.79
CA LYS A 450 8.06 1.89 17.34
C LYS A 450 8.83 3.21 17.34
N GLN A 451 8.56 4.11 16.37
CA GLN A 451 9.10 5.47 16.37
C GLN A 451 8.49 6.30 17.50
N MET A 452 7.17 6.26 17.67
CA MET A 452 6.47 6.93 18.79
C MET A 452 6.97 6.46 20.15
N LEU A 453 7.20 5.15 20.34
CA LEU A 453 7.75 4.63 21.59
C LEU A 453 9.16 5.18 21.90
N ARG A 454 10.02 5.32 20.87
CA ARG A 454 11.34 5.93 21.06
C ARG A 454 11.24 7.42 21.38
N LEU A 455 10.39 8.13 20.64
CA LEU A 455 10.16 9.56 20.85
C LEU A 455 9.55 9.85 22.22
N ARG A 456 8.75 8.94 22.78
CA ARG A 456 8.21 9.09 24.14
C ARG A 456 9.31 9.02 25.21
N LEU A 457 10.40 8.30 24.96
CA LEU A 457 11.55 8.19 25.89
C LEU A 457 12.55 9.34 25.73
N GLU A 458 12.47 10.10 24.63
CA GLU A 458 13.37 11.22 24.36
C GLU A 458 12.91 12.47 25.14
N GLU A 459 13.85 13.14 25.80
CA GLU A 459 13.59 14.31 26.66
C GLU A 459 12.92 15.47 25.88
N ARG A 460 13.40 15.70 24.65
CA ARG A 460 12.84 16.65 23.67
C ARG A 460 12.02 15.95 22.59
N GLY A 461 11.49 14.79 22.92
CA GLY A 461 10.75 13.95 22.01
C GLY A 461 9.31 14.40 21.80
N LEU A 462 8.51 13.43 21.35
CA LEU A 462 7.10 13.60 21.01
C LEU A 462 6.29 12.54 21.76
N GLU A 463 5.18 12.97 22.32
CA GLU A 463 4.18 12.10 22.92
C GLU A 463 2.80 12.38 22.30
N CYS A 464 2.13 11.35 21.79
CA CYS A 464 0.74 11.47 21.37
C CYS A 464 -0.17 11.06 22.55
N ARG A 465 -1.19 11.87 22.84
CA ARG A 465 -2.22 11.61 23.83
C ARG A 465 -3.60 11.80 23.20
N GLN A 466 -4.56 10.98 23.64
CA GLN A 466 -5.95 11.16 23.24
C GLN A 466 -6.53 12.40 23.95
N LEU A 467 -7.29 13.20 23.22
CA LEU A 467 -7.95 14.37 23.79
C LEU A 467 -9.19 13.94 24.58
N ASN A 468 -9.16 14.10 25.89
CA ASN A 468 -10.35 14.09 26.73
C ASN A 468 -10.68 15.55 27.10
N VAL A 469 -11.89 16.00 26.74
CA VAL A 469 -12.35 17.39 26.89
C VAL A 469 -12.34 17.84 28.35
N ASP A 470 -12.71 16.95 29.27
CA ASP A 470 -12.72 17.25 30.71
C ASP A 470 -11.33 17.49 31.29
N THR A 471 -10.29 17.03 30.58
CA THR A 471 -8.88 17.10 31.00
C THR A 471 -8.02 17.93 30.04
N ALA A 472 -8.65 18.64 29.10
CA ALA A 472 -7.92 19.41 28.10
C ALA A 472 -7.16 20.58 28.76
N PRO A 473 -6.00 20.98 28.20
CA PRO A 473 -5.28 22.14 28.70
C PRO A 473 -6.17 23.40 28.70
N PRO A 474 -6.19 24.21 29.77
CA PRO A 474 -7.09 25.37 29.87
C PRO A 474 -6.82 26.43 28.80
N VAL A 475 -5.61 26.46 28.22
CA VAL A 475 -5.22 27.40 27.17
C VAL A 475 -5.98 27.21 25.85
N ILE A 476 -6.60 26.04 25.64
CA ILE A 476 -7.33 25.74 24.40
C ILE A 476 -8.85 25.67 24.60
N SER A 477 -9.36 25.85 25.82
CA SER A 477 -10.80 25.68 26.14
C SER A 477 -11.71 26.42 25.18
N SER A 478 -11.50 27.72 24.99
CA SER A 478 -12.31 28.55 24.09
C SER A 478 -12.34 28.04 22.64
N LEU A 479 -11.23 27.49 22.12
CA LEU A 479 -11.21 26.93 20.77
C LEU A 479 -11.85 25.54 20.73
N LEU A 480 -11.70 24.74 21.79
CA LEU A 480 -12.37 23.44 21.89
C LEU A 480 -13.89 23.59 21.98
N ASP A 481 -14.38 24.56 22.75
CA ASP A 481 -15.80 24.88 22.87
C ASP A 481 -16.37 25.26 21.49
N ALA A 482 -15.70 26.17 20.77
CA ALA A 482 -16.08 26.54 19.41
C ALA A 482 -16.07 25.33 18.44
N MET A 483 -15.07 24.44 18.56
CA MET A 483 -15.03 23.21 17.76
C MET A 483 -16.16 22.23 18.13
N GLU A 484 -16.60 22.18 19.38
CA GLU A 484 -17.72 21.34 19.84
C GLU A 484 -19.07 21.86 19.35
N GLU A 485 -19.25 23.18 19.31
CA GLU A 485 -20.41 23.82 18.67
C GLU A 485 -20.44 23.51 17.17
N ILE A 486 -19.29 23.57 16.49
CA ILE A 486 -19.17 23.20 15.07
C ILE A 486 -19.55 21.73 14.83
N VAL A 487 -19.07 20.82 15.68
CA VAL A 487 -19.44 19.39 15.63
C VAL A 487 -20.94 19.20 15.79
N SER A 488 -21.55 19.99 16.66
CA SER A 488 -22.98 19.98 16.94
C SER A 488 -23.80 20.69 15.85
N ARG A 489 -23.13 21.30 14.84
CA ARG A 489 -23.73 22.08 13.75
C ARG A 489 -24.52 23.30 14.26
N ILE A 490 -24.03 23.89 15.35
CA ILE A 490 -24.61 25.07 15.98
C ILE A 490 -23.84 26.29 15.46
N GLU A 491 -24.57 27.27 14.93
CA GLU A 491 -24.06 28.60 14.55
C GLU A 491 -22.84 28.63 13.61
N ILE A 492 -22.69 27.58 12.80
CA ILE A 492 -21.56 27.41 11.87
C ILE A 492 -21.57 28.38 10.67
N LEU A 493 -22.69 29.04 10.41
CA LEU A 493 -22.88 29.95 9.28
C LEU A 493 -23.39 31.33 9.75
N PRO A 494 -22.99 32.43 9.11
CA PRO A 494 -23.47 33.76 9.44
C PRO A 494 -24.92 33.96 9.00
N ALA A 495 -25.62 34.87 9.68
CA ALA A 495 -27.05 35.12 9.47
C ALA A 495 -27.38 35.63 8.05
N ASP A 496 -26.49 36.43 7.47
CA ASP A 496 -26.65 37.04 6.13
C ASP A 496 -26.66 36.01 4.98
N LYS A 497 -26.07 34.83 5.20
CA LYS A 497 -26.04 33.74 4.21
C LYS A 497 -27.25 32.81 4.29
N LYS A 498 -28.13 32.99 5.26
CA LYS A 498 -29.27 32.10 5.53
C LYS A 498 -30.21 31.95 4.35
N SER A 499 -30.68 33.06 3.78
CA SER A 499 -31.57 33.05 2.61
C SER A 499 -30.88 32.41 1.40
N ALA A 500 -29.67 32.87 1.07
CA ALA A 500 -28.92 32.38 -0.09
C ALA A 500 -28.67 30.86 -0.04
N ILE A 501 -28.37 30.30 1.14
CA ILE A 501 -28.10 28.86 1.30
C ILE A 501 -29.40 28.04 1.32
N LEU A 502 -30.40 28.43 2.13
CA LEU A 502 -31.63 27.65 2.29
C LEU A 502 -32.52 27.68 1.04
N GLU A 503 -32.47 28.77 0.26
CA GLU A 503 -33.25 28.91 -0.96
C GLU A 503 -32.60 28.24 -2.18
N SER A 504 -31.32 27.85 -2.11
CA SER A 504 -30.64 27.14 -3.22
C SER A 504 -31.37 25.84 -3.56
N PRO A 505 -31.51 25.49 -4.86
CA PRO A 505 -32.15 24.24 -5.29
C PRO A 505 -31.56 22.98 -4.66
N LEU A 506 -30.27 23.02 -4.28
CA LEU A 506 -29.53 21.91 -3.69
C LEU A 506 -29.90 21.63 -2.23
N VAL A 507 -30.40 22.65 -1.52
CA VAL A 507 -30.75 22.60 -0.08
C VAL A 507 -32.27 22.60 0.12
N ARG A 508 -33.03 23.29 -0.74
CA ARG A 508 -34.50 23.45 -0.65
C ARG A 508 -35.26 22.12 -0.58
N GLY A 509 -34.74 21.07 -1.22
CA GLY A 509 -35.32 19.72 -1.21
C GLY A 509 -34.89 18.82 -0.04
N GLN A 510 -34.00 19.30 0.85
CA GLN A 510 -33.51 18.55 2.00
C GLN A 510 -34.38 18.77 3.26
N ASN A 511 -34.14 17.97 4.28
CA ASN A 511 -34.80 18.14 5.57
C ASN A 511 -34.29 19.42 6.27
N THR A 512 -35.06 20.51 6.14
CA THR A 512 -34.74 21.83 6.71
C THR A 512 -34.58 21.82 8.24
N ARG A 513 -35.13 20.81 8.94
CA ARG A 513 -34.92 20.66 10.39
C ARG A 513 -33.44 20.47 10.76
N LEU A 514 -32.64 19.87 9.87
CA LEU A 514 -31.20 19.69 10.09
C LEU A 514 -30.42 21.01 10.10
N TRP A 515 -30.99 22.05 9.49
CA TRP A 515 -30.38 23.38 9.36
C TRP A 515 -30.85 24.37 10.44
N ARG A 516 -31.74 23.93 11.35
CA ARG A 516 -32.42 24.80 12.32
C ARG A 516 -31.46 25.62 13.16
N PHE A 517 -30.34 25.02 13.57
CA PHE A 517 -29.34 25.63 14.42
C PHE A 517 -28.06 26.02 13.68
N ALA A 518 -28.00 25.85 12.35
CA ALA A 518 -26.77 26.03 11.60
C ALA A 518 -26.37 27.50 11.39
N PHE A 519 -27.30 28.43 11.59
CA PHE A 519 -27.10 29.86 11.34
C PHE A 519 -27.09 30.64 12.65
N LYS A 520 -26.17 31.60 12.76
CA LYS A 520 -26.18 32.61 13.82
C LYS A 520 -27.47 33.42 13.79
N GLU A 521 -27.94 33.85 14.96
CA GLU A 521 -29.16 34.66 15.09
C GLU A 521 -28.97 36.06 14.49
N GLU A 522 -27.93 36.78 14.90
CA GLU A 522 -27.56 38.12 14.41
C GLU A 522 -26.04 38.34 14.47
N GLY A 523 -25.50 39.26 13.65
CA GLY A 523 -24.10 39.68 13.70
C GLY A 523 -23.36 39.65 12.35
N GLU A 524 -22.34 40.51 12.24
CA GLU A 524 -21.47 40.57 11.06
C GLU A 524 -20.47 39.40 11.05
N ASP A 525 -20.14 38.90 9.85
CA ASP A 525 -19.20 37.80 9.70
C ASP A 525 -17.76 38.27 9.93
N THR A 526 -17.27 38.08 11.16
CA THR A 526 -15.92 38.49 11.58
C THR A 526 -14.84 37.45 11.31
N LEU A 527 -15.21 36.27 10.80
CA LEU A 527 -14.27 35.18 10.59
C LEU A 527 -13.47 35.35 9.29
N PRO A 528 -12.15 35.07 9.30
CA PRO A 528 -11.36 35.10 8.07
C PRO A 528 -11.84 34.07 7.04
N GLY A 529 -11.64 34.38 5.76
CA GLY A 529 -12.06 33.52 4.64
C GLY A 529 -13.54 33.68 4.30
N ARG A 530 -13.94 33.20 3.13
CA ARG A 530 -15.32 33.28 2.62
C ARG A 530 -16.12 32.02 2.96
N VAL A 531 -17.44 32.18 3.00
CA VAL A 531 -18.40 31.06 2.97
C VAL A 531 -18.68 30.70 1.51
N PRO A 532 -18.33 29.50 1.03
CA PRO A 532 -18.58 29.10 -0.35
C PRO A 532 -20.07 28.94 -0.66
N LEU A 533 -20.44 29.13 -1.93
CA LEU A 533 -21.82 28.95 -2.39
C LEU A 533 -22.24 27.47 -2.32
N PRO A 534 -23.54 27.17 -2.14
CA PRO A 534 -24.03 25.79 -2.09
C PRO A 534 -23.62 24.93 -3.29
N GLU A 535 -23.52 25.55 -4.48
CA GLU A 535 -23.11 24.89 -5.71
C GLU A 535 -21.64 24.45 -5.67
N GLU A 536 -20.76 25.28 -5.11
CA GLU A 536 -19.34 24.95 -4.92
C GLU A 536 -19.18 23.81 -3.91
N ILE A 537 -19.92 23.87 -2.80
CA ILE A 537 -19.91 22.82 -1.77
C ILE A 537 -20.45 21.50 -2.32
N SER A 538 -21.54 21.53 -3.10
CA SER A 538 -22.10 20.33 -3.72
C SER A 538 -21.10 19.69 -4.68
N GLN A 539 -20.41 20.48 -5.51
CA GLN A 539 -19.37 19.96 -6.40
C GLN A 539 -18.24 19.28 -5.60
N ILE A 540 -17.79 19.88 -4.50
CA ILE A 540 -16.76 19.28 -3.62
C ILE A 540 -17.26 17.96 -3.02
N CYS A 541 -18.52 17.89 -2.57
CA CYS A 541 -19.13 16.64 -2.09
C CYS A 541 -19.18 15.56 -3.18
N ASP A 542 -19.52 15.92 -4.41
CA ASP A 542 -19.58 14.99 -5.54
C ASP A 542 -18.19 14.48 -5.93
N PHE A 543 -17.18 15.36 -5.96
CA PHE A 543 -15.78 14.95 -6.14
C PHE A 543 -15.31 14.05 -5.00
N ALA A 544 -15.65 14.36 -3.75
CA ALA A 544 -15.29 13.52 -2.62
C ALA A 544 -15.94 12.12 -2.72
N ARG A 545 -17.23 12.05 -3.11
CA ARG A 545 -17.93 10.79 -3.34
C ARG A 545 -17.29 10.01 -4.48
N HIS A 546 -16.98 10.66 -5.60
CA HIS A 546 -16.28 10.04 -6.72
C HIS A 546 -14.91 9.50 -6.30
N CYS A 547 -14.12 10.29 -5.58
CA CYS A 547 -12.82 9.89 -5.05
C CYS A 547 -12.91 8.67 -4.12
N HIS A 548 -14.00 8.57 -3.35
CA HIS A 548 -14.27 7.41 -2.50
C HIS A 548 -14.67 6.17 -3.32
N ASP A 549 -15.69 6.29 -4.17
CA ASP A 549 -16.30 5.18 -4.89
C ASP A 549 -15.35 4.50 -5.88
N THR A 550 -14.45 5.27 -6.49
CA THR A 550 -13.43 4.74 -7.43
C THR A 550 -12.07 4.49 -6.75
N ASN A 551 -11.99 4.66 -5.43
CA ASN A 551 -10.78 4.41 -4.61
C ASN A 551 -9.55 5.19 -5.10
N HIS A 552 -9.72 6.50 -5.35
CA HIS A 552 -8.67 7.40 -5.79
C HIS A 552 -7.51 7.48 -4.79
N GLU A 553 -6.32 7.79 -5.31
CA GLU A 553 -5.13 8.00 -4.50
C GLU A 553 -5.18 9.31 -3.69
N GLU A 554 -4.37 9.39 -2.63
CA GLU A 554 -4.21 10.57 -1.77
C GLU A 554 -3.95 11.86 -2.56
N ALA A 555 -3.12 11.79 -3.61
CA ALA A 555 -2.84 12.94 -4.48
C ALA A 555 -4.09 13.43 -5.23
N ALA A 556 -4.96 12.52 -5.66
CA ALA A 556 -6.20 12.88 -6.33
C ALA A 556 -7.19 13.51 -5.33
N TRP A 557 -7.31 12.97 -4.11
CA TRP A 557 -8.06 13.63 -3.02
C TRP A 557 -7.54 15.06 -2.75
N ASN A 558 -6.22 15.21 -2.71
CA ASN A 558 -5.57 16.50 -2.47
C ASN A 558 -5.89 17.52 -3.56
N MET A 559 -5.90 17.12 -4.83
CA MET A 559 -6.24 18.02 -5.92
C MET A 559 -7.75 18.28 -6.04
N GLU A 560 -8.56 17.22 -6.02
CA GLU A 560 -9.97 17.30 -6.40
C GLU A 560 -10.86 17.81 -5.26
N VAL A 561 -10.47 17.55 -4.00
CA VAL A 561 -11.28 17.84 -2.82
C VAL A 561 -10.60 18.86 -1.92
N HIS A 562 -9.43 18.53 -1.36
CA HIS A 562 -8.84 19.33 -0.29
C HIS A 562 -8.34 20.69 -0.79
N HIS A 563 -7.62 20.72 -1.92
CA HIS A 563 -7.17 21.96 -2.53
C HIS A 563 -8.34 22.84 -2.94
N ARG A 564 -9.38 22.26 -3.56
CA ARG A 564 -10.57 23.02 -3.98
C ARG A 564 -11.33 23.61 -2.80
N LEU A 565 -11.50 22.86 -1.72
CA LEU A 565 -12.15 23.37 -0.52
C LEU A 565 -11.33 24.48 0.14
N LEU A 566 -10.01 24.31 0.30
CA LEU A 566 -9.14 25.35 0.84
C LEU A 566 -9.11 26.59 -0.05
N GLN A 567 -9.09 26.41 -1.38
CA GLN A 567 -9.20 27.51 -2.34
C GLN A 567 -10.54 28.22 -2.21
N ALA A 568 -11.64 27.46 -2.07
CA ALA A 568 -12.96 28.03 -1.91
C ALA A 568 -13.12 28.81 -0.60
N ILE A 569 -12.37 28.51 0.45
CA ILE A 569 -12.46 29.23 1.73
C ILE A 569 -11.50 30.43 1.77
N LEU A 570 -10.26 30.25 1.30
CA LEU A 570 -9.17 31.20 1.55
C LEU A 570 -8.85 32.12 0.36
N ARG A 571 -9.48 31.90 -0.80
CA ARG A 571 -9.23 32.69 -2.03
C ARG A 571 -10.54 33.10 -2.69
N GLU A 572 -10.54 34.34 -3.19
CA GLU A 572 -11.64 34.88 -3.98
C GLU A 572 -11.53 34.45 -5.46
N PRO A 573 -12.63 34.08 -6.14
CA PRO A 573 -12.59 33.50 -7.49
C PRO A 573 -11.95 34.38 -8.57
N ASN A 574 -11.83 35.69 -8.36
CA ASN A 574 -11.31 36.64 -9.36
C ASN A 574 -10.49 37.79 -8.75
N ALA A 575 -10.05 37.67 -7.49
CA ALA A 575 -9.24 38.70 -6.85
C ALA A 575 -7.76 38.29 -6.82
N PRO A 576 -6.81 39.26 -6.92
CA PRO A 576 -5.43 38.98 -6.60
C PRO A 576 -5.32 38.44 -5.17
N ILE A 577 -4.26 37.67 -4.89
CA ILE A 577 -3.97 37.09 -3.58
C ILE A 577 -3.67 38.23 -2.60
N ALA A 578 -4.72 38.86 -2.07
CA ALA A 578 -4.64 40.03 -1.20
C ALA A 578 -4.92 39.67 0.27
N THR A 579 -5.43 38.47 0.53
CA THR A 579 -5.74 38.03 1.90
C THR A 579 -4.45 37.86 2.73
N PRO A 580 -4.44 38.28 4.01
CA PRO A 580 -3.28 38.15 4.90
C PRO A 580 -2.90 36.69 5.16
N LEU A 581 -3.90 35.80 5.12
CA LEU A 581 -3.77 34.36 5.32
C LEU A 581 -4.05 33.64 4.00
N ASN A 582 -3.15 32.74 3.60
CA ASN A 582 -3.31 31.91 2.42
C ASN A 582 -2.76 30.50 2.70
N PHE A 583 -2.86 29.60 1.73
CA PHE A 583 -2.36 28.23 1.84
C PHE A 583 -1.50 27.85 0.63
N THR A 584 -0.63 26.86 0.83
CA THR A 584 0.16 26.22 -0.23
C THR A 584 0.28 24.72 0.03
N THR A 585 0.58 23.96 -1.02
CA THR A 585 0.98 22.57 -0.93
C THR A 585 2.43 22.46 -0.44
N CYS A 586 2.70 21.51 0.44
CA CYS A 586 3.98 21.31 1.11
C CYS A 586 4.56 19.90 0.89
N THR A 587 4.14 19.20 -0.17
CA THR A 587 4.52 17.81 -0.49
C THR A 587 6.02 17.55 -0.66
N THR A 588 6.85 18.60 -0.70
CA THR A 588 8.32 18.53 -0.77
C THR A 588 9.02 19.24 0.39
N ALA A 589 8.27 19.92 1.27
CA ALA A 589 8.82 20.69 2.38
C ALA A 589 9.31 19.74 3.49
N ARG A 590 10.61 19.77 3.80
CA ARG A 590 11.20 18.93 4.85
C ARG A 590 11.56 19.79 6.06
N PRO A 591 11.27 19.34 7.30
CA PRO A 591 11.80 20.01 8.48
C PRO A 591 13.32 19.86 8.49
N HIS A 592 14.04 20.95 8.80
CA HIS A 592 15.49 20.96 8.84
C HIS A 592 16.00 20.05 9.96
N ARG A 593 17.04 19.25 9.68
CA ARG A 593 17.52 18.19 10.58
C ARG A 593 17.84 18.66 12.00
N ARG A 594 18.27 19.92 12.17
CA ARG A 594 18.55 20.54 13.48
C ARG A 594 17.33 20.63 14.41
N PHE A 595 16.12 20.67 13.85
CA PHE A 595 14.88 20.84 14.59
C PHE A 595 14.09 19.53 14.74
N VAL A 596 14.44 18.48 13.98
CA VAL A 596 13.76 17.18 14.05
C VAL A 596 14.27 16.39 15.26
N PRO A 597 13.39 15.74 16.06
CA PRO A 597 13.80 14.84 17.14
C PRO A 597 14.76 13.74 16.66
N TYR A 598 15.74 13.37 17.49
CA TYR A 598 16.85 12.49 17.09
C TYR A 598 16.38 11.11 16.61
N SER A 599 15.35 10.59 17.26
CA SER A 599 14.79 9.26 17.00
C SER A 599 13.84 9.20 15.79
N SER A 600 13.65 10.32 15.08
CA SER A 600 12.73 10.43 13.95
C SER A 600 13.43 10.71 12.62
N THR A 601 12.69 10.47 11.54
CA THR A 601 13.09 10.88 10.18
C THR A 601 12.27 12.09 9.78
N ALA A 602 12.82 12.99 8.96
CA ALA A 602 12.10 14.19 8.51
C ALA A 602 10.84 13.82 7.71
N LYS A 603 9.67 14.05 8.28
CA LYS A 603 8.38 13.83 7.62
C LYS A 603 7.72 15.16 7.27
N MET A 604 7.01 15.16 6.14
CA MET A 604 6.38 16.36 5.55
C MET A 604 4.90 16.37 5.88
N VAL A 605 4.31 17.55 5.80
CA VAL A 605 2.86 17.76 5.75
C VAL A 605 2.41 18.09 4.32
N ASP A 606 1.16 17.79 3.97
CA ASP A 606 0.65 17.99 2.61
C ASP A 606 0.31 19.45 2.28
N PHE A 607 -0.24 20.20 3.25
CA PHE A 607 -0.54 21.62 3.09
C PHE A 607 -0.15 22.41 4.34
N CYS A 608 0.13 23.71 4.14
CA CYS A 608 0.25 24.67 5.22
C CYS A 608 -0.57 25.91 4.90
N LEU A 609 -1.18 26.50 5.93
CA LEU A 609 -1.58 27.90 5.89
C LEU A 609 -0.41 28.75 6.37
N TYR A 610 -0.23 29.89 5.71
CA TYR A 610 0.85 30.81 5.96
C TYR A 610 0.38 32.25 5.94
N LEU A 611 1.14 33.10 6.63
CA LEU A 611 0.97 34.54 6.60
C LEU A 611 1.71 35.13 5.41
N LYS A 612 1.02 35.97 4.65
CA LYS A 612 1.65 36.75 3.59
C LYS A 612 2.65 37.73 4.21
N PRO A 613 3.86 37.89 3.67
CA PRO A 613 4.86 38.78 4.24
C PRO A 613 4.37 40.23 4.20
N THR A 614 4.14 40.83 5.37
CA THR A 614 3.87 42.27 5.51
C THR A 614 5.17 43.04 5.72
N ASP A 615 6.05 42.55 6.60
CA ASP A 615 7.27 43.23 7.03
C ASP A 615 8.51 42.56 6.43
N SER A 616 8.68 42.73 5.11
CA SER A 616 9.70 42.02 4.33
C SER A 616 11.13 42.20 4.87
N HIS A 617 11.46 43.36 5.45
CA HIS A 617 12.80 43.61 6.00
C HIS A 617 13.10 42.78 7.25
N ALA A 618 12.23 42.81 8.27
CA ALA A 618 12.40 42.03 9.49
C ALA A 618 12.39 40.52 9.21
N LEU A 619 11.51 40.06 8.30
CA LEU A 619 11.44 38.67 7.87
C LEU A 619 12.73 38.23 7.14
N GLN A 620 13.31 39.09 6.29
CA GLN A 620 14.60 38.81 5.64
C GLN A 620 15.74 38.78 6.66
N ALA A 621 15.75 39.70 7.62
CA ALA A 621 16.76 39.74 8.68
C ALA A 621 16.71 38.48 9.55
N LEU A 622 15.50 38.01 9.90
CA LEU A 622 15.30 36.73 10.57
C LEU A 622 15.80 35.57 9.70
N GLY A 623 15.34 35.48 8.44
CA GLY A 623 15.74 34.40 7.53
C GLY A 623 17.25 34.28 7.34
N ARG A 624 17.99 35.41 7.29
CA ARG A 624 19.46 35.39 7.21
C ARG A 624 20.15 34.81 8.45
N ARG A 625 19.48 34.81 9.60
CA ARG A 625 20.01 34.37 10.90
C ARG A 625 19.57 32.95 11.28
N THR A 626 18.69 32.34 10.51
CA THR A 626 18.25 30.96 10.72
C THR A 626 19.05 29.99 9.84
N PRO A 627 19.27 28.74 10.29
CA PRO A 627 19.95 27.72 9.48
C PRO A 627 19.16 27.27 8.25
N THR A 628 17.86 27.55 8.22
CA THR A 628 16.97 27.23 7.09
C THR A 628 17.00 28.26 5.98
N LEU A 629 17.58 29.45 6.22
CA LEU A 629 17.44 30.62 5.34
C LEU A 629 15.98 31.05 5.13
N THR A 630 15.09 30.66 6.06
CA THR A 630 13.66 30.95 6.07
C THR A 630 13.19 31.39 7.44
N VAL A 631 11.98 31.93 7.52
CA VAL A 631 11.29 32.25 8.77
C VAL A 631 10.58 31.03 9.39
N ASN A 632 10.91 29.82 8.93
CA ASN A 632 10.28 28.56 9.33
C ASN A 632 11.31 27.48 9.65
N HIS A 633 10.82 26.39 10.23
CA HIS A 633 11.61 25.19 10.54
C HIS A 633 11.98 24.33 9.31
N THR A 634 11.67 24.80 8.09
CA THR A 634 11.92 24.14 6.80
C THR A 634 12.61 25.10 5.83
N ASP A 635 13.46 24.58 4.95
CA ASP A 635 14.12 25.31 3.85
C ASP A 635 13.24 25.46 2.59
N PHE A 636 11.93 25.20 2.72
CA PHE A 636 10.99 25.24 1.61
C PHE A 636 10.84 26.65 1.02
N ALA A 637 11.42 26.86 -0.16
CA ALA A 637 11.51 28.16 -0.81
C ALA A 637 10.19 28.93 -0.97
N PRO A 638 9.04 28.29 -1.32
CA PRO A 638 7.75 29.00 -1.39
C PRO A 638 7.30 29.65 -0.08
N LEU A 639 7.85 29.22 1.06
CA LEU A 639 7.54 29.73 2.40
C LEU A 639 8.73 30.46 3.02
N GLN A 640 9.70 30.91 2.23
CA GLN A 640 10.94 31.51 2.74
C GLN A 640 10.68 32.67 3.72
N LEU A 641 9.79 33.59 3.36
CA LEU A 641 9.42 34.77 4.15
C LEU A 641 7.98 34.70 4.66
N SER A 642 7.34 33.53 4.61
CA SER A 642 5.93 33.35 4.94
C SER A 642 5.79 32.42 6.14
N PRO A 643 5.56 32.95 7.36
CA PRO A 643 5.42 32.13 8.56
C PRO A 643 4.27 31.12 8.44
N ILE A 644 4.52 29.86 8.79
CA ILE A 644 3.53 28.77 8.85
C ILE A 644 2.71 28.90 10.13
N VAL A 645 1.39 28.90 10.01
CA VAL A 645 0.47 29.06 11.16
C VAL A 645 -0.39 27.84 11.44
N LEU A 646 -0.70 27.04 10.41
CA LEU A 646 -1.50 25.82 10.52
C LEU A 646 -0.97 24.80 9.53
N SER A 647 -0.85 23.55 9.96
CA SER A 647 -0.38 22.44 9.12
C SER A 647 -1.50 21.44 8.89
N ILE A 648 -1.60 20.90 7.66
CA ILE A 648 -2.64 19.94 7.27
C ILE A 648 -1.95 18.72 6.69
N GLU A 649 -2.21 17.56 7.29
CA GLU A 649 -1.77 16.27 6.78
C GLU A 649 -2.97 15.49 6.24
N THR A 650 -2.83 14.89 5.07
CA THR A 650 -3.90 14.11 4.46
C THR A 650 -3.53 12.63 4.41
N LYS A 651 -4.51 11.75 4.52
CA LYS A 651 -4.34 10.30 4.38
C LYS A 651 -5.50 9.69 3.63
N ARG A 652 -5.20 8.60 2.92
CA ARG A 652 -6.24 7.75 2.32
C ARG A 652 -7.20 7.20 3.38
N PRO A 653 -8.49 6.99 3.03
CA PRO A 653 -9.41 6.20 3.85
C PRO A 653 -8.80 4.84 4.23
N GLY A 654 -8.88 4.47 5.51
CA GLY A 654 -8.47 3.13 6.00
C GLY A 654 -6.96 2.90 6.22
N LYS A 655 -6.10 3.94 6.13
CA LYS A 655 -4.72 3.88 6.66
C LYS A 655 -4.69 4.19 8.17
N GLU A 656 -3.72 3.61 8.89
CA GLU A 656 -3.49 3.83 10.33
C GLU A 656 -3.30 5.33 10.64
N LEU A 657 -4.15 5.87 11.52
CA LEU A 657 -4.07 7.25 12.02
C LEU A 657 -2.71 7.55 12.67
N ASP A 658 -2.09 6.55 13.30
CA ASP A 658 -0.76 6.63 13.92
C ASP A 658 0.30 7.21 12.99
N ALA A 659 0.23 6.91 11.69
CA ALA A 659 1.18 7.44 10.73
C ALA A 659 1.02 8.96 10.53
N ALA A 660 -0.23 9.44 10.39
CA ALA A 660 -0.53 10.85 10.28
C ALA A 660 -0.22 11.61 11.57
N GLN A 661 -0.57 11.03 12.73
CA GLN A 661 -0.26 11.61 14.03
C GLN A 661 1.26 11.74 14.22
N LEU A 662 2.04 10.71 13.86
CA LEU A 662 3.49 10.79 13.92
C LEU A 662 4.06 11.82 12.94
N GLN A 663 3.50 11.95 11.74
CA GLN A 663 3.91 12.99 10.78
C GLN A 663 3.65 14.39 11.33
N MET A 664 2.42 14.65 11.78
CA MET A 664 2.02 15.93 12.36
C MET A 664 2.83 16.26 13.61
N GLY A 665 3.01 15.30 14.52
CA GLY A 665 3.73 15.52 15.77
C GLY A 665 5.23 15.80 15.55
N VAL A 666 5.88 15.12 14.60
CA VAL A 666 7.28 15.41 14.24
C VAL A 666 7.42 16.80 13.61
N TRP A 667 6.45 17.18 12.77
CA TRP A 667 6.40 18.51 12.16
C TRP A 667 6.21 19.61 13.23
N HIS A 668 5.25 19.44 14.14
CA HIS A 668 5.02 20.37 15.24
C HIS A 668 6.21 20.44 16.21
N ALA A 669 6.84 19.30 16.54
CA ALA A 669 8.04 19.29 17.37
C ALA A 669 9.19 20.09 16.72
N ALA A 670 9.35 19.98 15.39
CA ALA A 670 10.32 20.79 14.66
C ALA A 670 9.95 22.28 14.64
N GLN A 671 8.66 22.61 14.54
CA GLN A 671 8.20 23.99 14.62
C GLN A 671 8.46 24.59 16.01
N TRP A 672 8.15 23.87 17.09
CA TRP A 672 8.47 24.30 18.46
C TRP A 672 9.96 24.49 18.67
N ALA A 673 10.78 23.54 18.21
CA ALA A 673 12.24 23.63 18.31
C ALA A 673 12.80 24.83 17.53
N PHE A 674 12.23 25.14 16.36
CA PHE A 674 12.58 26.33 15.60
C PHE A 674 12.19 27.61 16.35
N LEU A 675 10.96 27.73 16.82
CA LEU A 675 10.48 28.89 17.57
C LEU A 675 11.34 29.14 18.82
N ARG A 676 11.66 28.08 19.57
CA ARG A 676 12.59 28.15 20.71
C ARG A 676 13.97 28.66 20.29
N SER A 677 14.46 28.27 19.11
CA SER A 677 15.78 28.67 18.63
C SER A 677 15.84 30.15 18.23
N VAL A 678 14.72 30.70 17.72
CA VAL A 678 14.66 32.08 17.21
C VAL A 678 14.27 33.11 18.27
N ILE A 679 13.55 32.70 19.31
CA ILE A 679 13.25 33.58 20.44
C ILE A 679 14.54 33.97 21.15
N GLY A 680 14.74 35.29 21.29
CA GLY A 680 15.93 35.85 21.93
C GLY A 680 17.22 35.71 21.11
N LEU A 681 17.15 35.51 19.79
CA LEU A 681 18.33 35.54 18.92
C LEU A 681 19.05 36.91 19.00
N THR A 682 20.24 36.95 19.59
CA THR A 682 21.13 38.13 19.61
C THR A 682 22.28 37.98 18.62
N ALA A 683 22.85 39.10 18.16
CA ALA A 683 23.99 39.08 17.23
C ALA A 683 25.32 38.77 17.94
N GLN A 684 25.36 38.93 19.26
CA GLN A 684 26.55 38.73 20.08
C GLN A 684 26.57 37.31 20.69
N PRO A 685 27.76 36.69 20.82
CA PRO A 685 27.91 35.42 21.50
C PRO A 685 27.57 35.57 23.00
N LEU A 686 26.71 34.70 23.50
CA LEU A 686 26.26 34.69 24.90
C LEU A 686 27.19 33.82 25.76
N THR A 687 27.35 34.21 27.02
CA THR A 687 27.97 33.37 28.06
C THR A 687 27.08 32.17 28.40
N ALA A 688 27.64 31.18 29.11
CA ALA A 688 26.88 29.98 29.48
C ALA A 688 25.66 30.29 30.36
N GLU A 689 25.78 31.27 31.27
CA GLU A 689 24.70 31.72 32.15
C GLU A 689 23.60 32.45 31.35
N GLU A 690 23.99 33.34 30.45
CA GLU A 690 23.04 34.05 29.57
C GLU A 690 22.30 33.10 28.63
N GLU A 691 22.94 32.03 28.16
CA GLU A 691 22.28 31.01 27.33
C GLU A 691 21.27 30.17 28.14
N ILE A 692 21.52 29.93 29.42
CA ILE A 692 20.55 29.28 30.32
C ILE A 692 19.34 30.20 30.52
N LEU A 693 19.59 31.47 30.84
CA LEU A 693 18.54 32.46 31.04
C LEU A 693 17.72 32.67 29.76
N ARG A 694 18.38 32.71 28.59
CA ARG A 694 17.71 32.79 27.28
C ARG A 694 16.79 31.60 27.06
N LYS A 695 17.23 30.38 27.38
CA LYS A 695 16.40 29.17 27.24
C LYS A 695 15.19 29.19 28.17
N GLN A 696 15.36 29.64 29.41
CA GLN A 696 14.24 29.80 30.36
C GLN A 696 13.23 30.81 29.82
N LYS A 697 13.68 32.01 29.45
CA LYS A 697 12.83 33.05 28.86
C LYS A 697 12.13 32.56 27.59
N ALA A 698 12.83 31.82 26.73
CA ALA A 698 12.22 31.25 25.53
C ALA A 698 11.10 30.26 25.87
N ASN A 699 11.26 29.42 26.89
CA ASN A 699 10.22 28.50 27.33
C ASN A 699 9.00 29.25 27.91
N ASP A 700 9.21 30.32 28.68
CA ASP A 700 8.12 31.14 29.21
C ASP A 700 7.32 31.81 28.09
N VAL A 701 8.01 32.38 27.10
CA VAL A 701 7.40 33.02 25.92
C VAL A 701 6.64 32.01 25.05
N LEU A 702 7.17 30.80 24.89
CA LEU A 702 6.46 29.71 24.20
C LEU A 702 5.23 29.25 24.98
N GLY A 703 5.29 29.26 26.31
CA GLY A 703 4.14 28.99 27.19
C GLY A 703 2.98 29.97 26.95
N GLN A 704 3.28 31.24 26.63
CA GLN A 704 2.27 32.25 26.28
C GLN A 704 1.55 31.96 24.96
N LEU A 705 2.21 31.31 24.00
CA LEU A 705 1.54 30.86 22.76
C LEU A 705 0.53 29.75 23.06
N GLY A 706 0.82 28.91 24.05
CA GLY A 706 -0.04 27.84 24.53
C GLY A 706 -0.01 26.59 23.66
N PHE A 707 -0.40 26.71 22.39
CA PHE A 707 -0.50 25.57 21.47
C PHE A 707 -0.24 25.94 20.01
N ILE A 708 0.00 24.91 19.18
CA ILE A 708 0.03 25.00 17.72
C ILE A 708 -1.03 24.05 17.14
N PRO A 709 -2.01 24.54 16.37
CA PRO A 709 -3.05 23.72 15.77
C PRO A 709 -2.58 23.00 14.50
N GLY A 710 -3.30 21.94 14.14
CA GLY A 710 -3.14 21.20 12.91
C GLY A 710 -4.44 20.51 12.49
N ILE A 711 -4.49 20.04 11.25
CA ILE A 711 -5.62 19.27 10.71
C ILE A 711 -5.10 17.94 10.17
N ILE A 712 -5.79 16.85 10.49
CA ILE A 712 -5.60 15.57 9.82
C ILE A 712 -6.85 15.25 9.01
N VAL A 713 -6.70 15.09 7.70
CA VAL A 713 -7.81 14.72 6.80
C VAL A 713 -7.68 13.26 6.41
N GLN A 714 -8.73 12.47 6.66
CA GLN A 714 -8.78 11.05 6.29
C GLN A 714 -9.99 10.77 5.41
N GLY A 715 -9.78 10.81 4.09
CA GLY A 715 -10.87 10.75 3.12
C GLY A 715 -11.88 11.85 3.37
N HIS A 716 -13.12 11.48 3.72
CA HIS A 716 -14.16 12.45 4.06
C HIS A 716 -13.98 13.15 5.40
N ARG A 717 -13.22 12.59 6.35
CA ARG A 717 -13.19 13.05 7.74
C ARG A 717 -12.15 14.14 7.94
N TRP A 718 -12.54 15.23 8.59
CA TRP A 718 -11.64 16.33 8.98
C TRP A 718 -11.47 16.33 10.49
N LEU A 719 -10.25 16.10 10.95
CA LEU A 719 -9.88 15.95 12.35
C LEU A 719 -9.06 17.16 12.79
N PHE A 720 -9.47 17.78 13.87
CA PHE A 720 -8.69 18.78 14.58
C PHE A 720 -7.66 18.09 15.47
N VAL A 721 -6.43 18.56 15.42
CA VAL A 721 -5.33 18.16 16.30
C VAL A 721 -4.57 19.39 16.73
N PHE A 722 -3.88 19.34 17.86
CA PHE A 722 -3.03 20.43 18.30
C PHE A 722 -1.88 19.89 19.15
N SER A 723 -0.82 20.66 19.27
CA SER A 723 0.29 20.31 20.15
C SER A 723 0.55 21.39 21.19
N THR A 724 0.86 20.97 22.41
CA THR A 724 1.36 21.82 23.49
C THR A 724 2.80 21.46 23.83
N LEU A 725 3.46 22.32 24.60
CA LEU A 725 4.76 22.04 25.23
C LEU A 725 4.55 21.73 26.71
N GLU A 726 5.00 20.56 27.14
CA GLU A 726 5.09 20.19 28.56
C GLU A 726 6.56 20.07 28.93
N GLY A 727 7.09 21.12 29.55
CA GLY A 727 8.53 21.30 29.72
C GLY A 727 9.23 21.37 28.36
N ASP A 728 10.14 20.43 28.10
CA ASP A 728 10.91 20.38 26.85
C ASP A 728 10.31 19.42 25.80
N LYS A 729 9.20 18.74 26.13
CA LYS A 729 8.58 17.69 25.31
C LYS A 729 7.36 18.23 24.55
N THR A 730 7.20 17.80 23.30
CA THR A 730 6.01 18.10 22.51
C THR A 730 4.93 17.07 22.80
N VAL A 731 3.73 17.51 23.18
CA VAL A 731 2.55 16.66 23.37
C VAL A 731 1.56 16.94 22.26
N LEU A 732 1.30 15.96 21.39
CA LEU A 732 0.28 16.04 20.35
C LEU A 732 -1.03 15.44 20.86
N TRP A 733 -2.08 16.26 20.90
CA TRP A 733 -3.42 15.87 21.29
C TRP A 733 -4.23 15.47 20.05
N THR A 734 -4.78 14.27 20.07
CA THR A 734 -5.40 13.65 18.89
C THR A 734 -6.87 13.28 19.13
N GLU A 735 -7.64 13.29 18.04
CA GLU A 735 -9.01 12.74 17.88
C GLU A 735 -10.22 13.61 18.24
N ARG A 736 -10.39 14.76 17.57
CA ARG A 736 -11.73 15.39 17.44
C ARG A 736 -12.07 15.63 15.97
N GLN A 737 -13.07 14.90 15.46
CA GLN A 737 -13.62 15.18 14.13
C GLN A 737 -14.54 16.38 14.21
N PHE A 738 -14.31 17.42 13.41
CA PHE A 738 -15.15 18.63 13.39
C PHE A 738 -16.06 18.75 12.16
N GLY A 739 -15.80 17.96 11.10
CA GLY A 739 -16.66 17.97 9.91
C GLY A 739 -16.37 16.83 8.95
N THR A 740 -17.23 16.68 7.93
CA THR A 740 -17.03 15.71 6.85
C THR A 740 -17.43 16.26 5.49
N THR A 741 -16.86 15.72 4.41
CA THR A 741 -17.26 16.05 3.03
C THR A 741 -18.32 15.08 2.46
N GLN A 742 -19.17 14.49 3.32
CA GLN A 742 -20.20 13.54 2.89
C GLN A 742 -21.53 14.23 2.52
N SER A 743 -21.81 15.37 3.15
CA SER A 743 -23.03 16.15 2.94
C SER A 743 -22.71 17.65 2.85
N ILE A 744 -23.61 18.42 2.26
CA ILE A 744 -23.44 19.88 2.14
C ILE A 744 -23.33 20.53 3.53
N LEU A 745 -24.24 20.16 4.46
CA LEU A 745 -24.25 20.69 5.82
C LEU A 745 -22.96 20.35 6.59
N ASP A 746 -22.50 19.08 6.51
CA ASP A 746 -21.27 18.68 7.19
C ASP A 746 -20.01 19.29 6.56
N THR A 747 -20.06 19.62 5.27
CA THR A 747 -18.96 20.34 4.60
C THR A 747 -18.93 21.79 5.04
N TYR A 748 -20.08 22.42 5.31
CA TYR A 748 -20.11 23.74 5.95
C TYR A 748 -19.55 23.72 7.38
N ALA A 749 -19.69 22.62 8.12
CA ALA A 749 -18.98 22.47 9.40
C ALA A 749 -17.45 22.44 9.19
N VAL A 750 -16.96 21.81 8.11
CA VAL A 750 -15.53 21.90 7.73
C VAL A 750 -15.11 23.33 7.40
N VAL A 751 -15.95 24.07 6.65
CA VAL A 751 -15.73 25.49 6.36
C VAL A 751 -15.61 26.29 7.65
N ALA A 752 -16.56 26.16 8.57
CA ALA A 752 -16.55 26.86 9.86
C ALA A 752 -15.29 26.54 10.68
N GLY A 753 -14.90 25.27 10.79
CA GLY A 753 -13.69 24.90 11.53
C GLY A 753 -12.39 25.46 10.93
N ILE A 754 -12.25 25.49 9.61
CA ILE A 754 -11.08 26.11 8.96
C ILE A 754 -11.07 27.63 9.22
N ARG A 755 -12.22 28.28 9.18
CA ARG A 755 -12.36 29.72 9.44
C ARG A 755 -12.10 30.08 10.91
N GLU A 756 -12.48 29.24 11.86
CA GLU A 756 -12.13 29.38 13.28
C GLU A 756 -10.62 29.24 13.52
N LEU A 757 -9.96 28.27 12.86
CA LEU A 757 -8.49 28.14 12.94
C LEU A 757 -7.78 29.33 12.27
N ALA A 758 -8.36 29.88 11.21
CA ALA A 758 -7.87 31.11 10.60
C ALA A 758 -8.03 32.33 11.53
N ARG A 759 -9.13 32.40 12.30
CA ARG A 759 -9.33 33.41 13.35
C ARG A 759 -8.24 33.30 14.42
N TRP A 760 -7.97 32.10 14.92
CA TRP A 760 -6.87 31.87 15.88
C TRP A 760 -5.53 32.35 15.32
N ALA A 761 -5.22 32.05 14.05
CA ALA A 761 -3.99 32.52 13.43
C ALA A 761 -3.90 34.06 13.40
N ARG A 762 -5.00 34.75 13.07
CA ARG A 762 -5.09 36.22 13.03
C ARG A 762 -4.99 36.85 14.42
N ASP A 763 -5.71 36.30 15.40
CA ASP A 763 -5.96 36.96 16.68
C ASP A 763 -4.92 36.56 17.75
N VAL A 764 -4.31 35.38 17.62
CA VAL A 764 -3.36 34.84 18.60
C VAL A 764 -1.95 34.72 18.01
N TYR A 765 -1.81 33.98 16.91
CA TYR A 765 -0.47 33.67 16.38
C TYR A 765 0.23 34.88 15.77
N VAL A 766 -0.46 35.69 14.96
CA VAL A 766 0.13 36.87 14.29
C VAL A 766 0.66 37.90 15.31
N PRO A 767 -0.13 38.35 16.31
CA PRO A 767 0.39 39.30 17.31
C PRO A 767 1.53 38.72 18.11
N TRP A 768 1.41 37.45 18.54
CA TRP A 768 2.46 36.77 19.29
C TRP A 768 3.77 36.66 18.49
N PHE A 769 3.70 36.26 17.21
CA PHE A 769 4.88 36.09 16.36
C PHE A 769 5.57 37.44 16.11
N ARG A 770 4.79 38.51 15.88
CA ARG A 770 5.36 39.86 15.73
C ARG A 770 6.09 40.31 16.99
N ALA A 771 5.43 40.22 18.14
CA ALA A 771 5.98 40.69 19.42
C ALA A 771 7.19 39.88 19.91
N ASN A 772 7.20 38.56 19.69
CA ASN A 772 8.19 37.69 20.32
C ASN A 772 9.28 37.17 19.37
N VAL A 773 9.04 37.20 18.05
CA VAL A 773 9.97 36.68 17.04
C VAL A 773 10.52 37.80 16.15
N LEU A 774 9.69 38.76 15.74
CA LEU A 774 10.11 39.80 14.79
C LEU A 774 10.58 41.11 15.42
N ASP A 775 10.17 41.42 16.66
CA ASP A 775 10.47 42.71 17.33
C ASP A 775 11.96 43.07 17.31
N GLY A 776 12.83 42.10 17.63
CA GLY A 776 14.29 42.27 17.61
C GLY A 776 14.96 42.36 16.22
N PHE A 777 14.17 42.36 15.14
CA PHE A 777 14.64 42.43 13.75
C PHE A 777 14.06 43.62 12.98
N GLN A 778 13.24 44.44 13.64
CA GLN A 778 12.82 45.71 13.08
C GLN A 778 14.04 46.64 13.01
N SER A 779 14.26 47.26 11.86
CA SER A 779 15.34 48.22 11.68
C SER A 779 15.13 49.37 12.67
N THR A 780 16.11 49.63 13.54
CA THR A 780 16.29 50.96 14.11
C THR A 780 16.32 51.93 12.93
N GLU A 781 15.32 52.80 12.83
CA GLU A 781 15.38 53.92 11.92
C GLU A 781 16.70 54.64 12.16
N VAL A 782 17.49 54.72 11.09
CA VAL A 782 18.71 55.53 11.06
C VAL A 782 18.24 56.97 11.15
N GLY A 783 18.44 57.58 12.31
CA GLY A 783 18.49 59.03 12.46
C GLY A 783 19.73 59.63 11.81
#